data_AF-A0A920BDX1-F1
#
_entry.id   AF-A0A920BDX1-F1
#
_cell.length_a   1.000
_cell.length_b   1.000
_cell.length_c   1.000
_cell.angle_alpha   90.00
_cell.angle_beta   90.00
_cell.angle_gamma   90.00
#
_symmetry.space_group_name_H-M   'P 1'
#
loop_
_entity.id
_entity.type
_entity.pdbx_description
1 polymer ?
#
loop_
_entity_poly.entity_id
_entity_poly.type
_entity_poly.pdbx_seq_one_letter_code
_entity_poly.pdbx_strand_id
1 'polypeptide(L)'
;MKTRFFLLIYIPVLLIVSTIGIWFFEYVLTGNPDSAFNNLFSSLWWTVQTVTTLGYGDLTPITLGGQLFSILVVAAGLLQLALIISLVSDRLVSFRGAKERGLAEVQMQNHILVCSDDIVFIQKILEENRTFVSQQRLVLVCPFDKHPMESDPFFQQIPWVSGDAYRYRILQKANAQKAFIAYVCLKDDSHSLMTVMQIEQLTNGEAVTMVQYQGLEKQQLFEDVGCDHAVNPYQLQVPMMVSAYTSRGSSWWILQLILQGDYTRYGSIYQKGTPSLENHELSHDDVGKSWLELTEEWKRHKQMLPMGLMEGNTVRINPDADFTLFEELRVLALVPPKERPEGDDTTDSIDYQGDAEVEVSGNILICSDNPVFLESILRELSYLENLAEIVVISEVDPEEVNQGRLEVDWIRECSYSLEAFKLAQASDANVAFVDHEHDGLTLIAVLELERISGGTIFTVAGYREDDFDQQLIKAGCDYCINTRELTAPLLSQTSAHPGTGVLIESIISGQPPSERIFSRQFNKKWVPRTWIETLLELKKEYSYLPLGLIRAYDRRMLCNPNNDVMVEPGDTLLFMAKSEEERDLEIFLPGRFALHDPNRKEELDDRQAALLAEAEELFKQGVLLSRKQDGAQEAYQLFHEAAIKGFSRAKYNLGILNFHGKGVPRNVDEAYYWFQEAAVEGNEPARKALDSIKTLRESEEQFKNSEKELNMVQMDHLTEDQRFWYAKAITKIILADGRIDLYERVYLHGAIHILEDPDHVREIEESILLKREINLGNVFGLSDKDQERILNELVEIATVDRDFDIEEQEMLREIGNAMGSSRKSIQKTIDQGLEKVRQYQKR
;
A
#
# COMPACT_ATOMS: atom_id res chain seq x y z
N MET A 1 36.24 12.56 -38.23
CA MET A 1 37.17 13.59 -38.79
C MET A 1 37.86 13.13 -40.08
N LYS A 2 38.40 11.90 -40.13
CA LYS A 2 39.10 11.34 -41.32
C LYS A 2 38.28 11.34 -42.63
N THR A 3 36.99 11.00 -42.59
CA THR A 3 36.12 10.91 -43.79
C THR A 3 35.79 12.28 -44.40
N ARG A 4 35.65 13.33 -43.58
CA ARG A 4 35.39 14.70 -44.06
C ARG A 4 36.60 15.29 -44.78
N PHE A 5 37.78 15.07 -44.22
CA PHE A 5 39.04 15.48 -44.84
C PHE A 5 39.30 14.71 -46.15
N PHE A 6 38.99 13.41 -46.16
CA PHE A 6 39.04 12.60 -47.38
C PHE A 6 38.12 13.14 -48.48
N LEU A 7 36.86 13.47 -48.17
CA LEU A 7 35.93 14.00 -49.18
C LEU A 7 36.28 15.41 -49.67
N LEU A 8 36.77 16.29 -48.79
CA LEU A 8 37.25 17.62 -49.16
C LEU A 8 38.40 17.57 -50.17
N ILE A 9 39.18 16.49 -50.18
CA ILE A 9 40.26 16.28 -51.14
C ILE A 9 39.77 15.49 -52.36
N TYR A 10 38.99 14.43 -52.13
CA TYR A 10 38.54 13.51 -53.17
C TYR A 10 37.66 14.18 -54.22
N ILE A 11 36.71 15.03 -53.82
CA ILE A 11 35.78 15.70 -54.74
C ILE A 11 36.53 16.60 -55.74
N PRO A 12 37.36 17.57 -55.31
CA PRO A 12 38.12 18.39 -56.26
C PRO A 12 39.15 17.59 -57.05
N VAL A 13 39.78 16.57 -56.47
CA VAL A 13 40.71 15.70 -57.20
C VAL A 13 40.00 14.92 -58.30
N LEU A 14 38.83 14.34 -58.03
CA LEU A 14 38.05 13.63 -59.04
C LEU A 14 37.64 14.57 -60.17
N LEU A 15 37.12 15.76 -59.85
CA LEU A 15 36.75 16.76 -60.87
C LEU A 15 37.94 17.16 -61.73
N ILE A 16 39.11 17.41 -61.14
CA ILE A 16 40.32 17.81 -61.87
C ILE A 16 40.84 16.67 -62.75
N VAL A 17 40.97 15.46 -62.19
CA VAL A 17 41.48 14.29 -62.91
C VAL A 17 40.55 13.87 -64.04
N SER A 18 39.24 13.89 -63.82
CA SER A 18 38.25 13.59 -64.86
C SER A 18 38.21 14.65 -65.95
N THR A 19 38.33 15.93 -65.60
CA THR A 19 38.35 17.05 -66.57
C THR A 19 39.60 16.99 -67.45
N ILE A 20 40.78 16.81 -66.85
CA ILE A 20 42.04 16.71 -67.59
C ILE A 20 42.11 15.40 -68.37
N GLY A 21 41.62 14.30 -67.80
CA GLY A 21 41.61 12.99 -68.43
C GLY A 21 40.75 12.95 -69.69
N ILE A 22 39.52 13.47 -69.64
CA ILE A 22 38.66 13.49 -70.83
C ILE A 22 39.21 14.41 -71.92
N TRP A 23 39.76 15.58 -71.55
CA TRP A 23 40.45 16.48 -72.45
C TRP A 23 41.66 15.81 -73.11
N PHE A 24 42.45 15.05 -72.35
CA PHE A 24 43.61 14.34 -72.86
C PHE A 24 43.24 13.22 -73.86
N PHE A 25 42.25 12.38 -73.51
CA PHE A 25 41.83 11.26 -74.36
C PHE A 25 41.08 11.70 -75.63
N GLU A 26 40.24 12.73 -75.57
CA GLU A 26 39.40 13.15 -76.70
C GLU A 26 40.05 14.22 -77.60
N TYR A 27 40.93 15.08 -77.07
CA TYR A 27 41.54 16.18 -77.82
C TYR A 27 43.05 16.02 -78.02
N VAL A 28 43.82 15.78 -76.94
CA VAL A 28 45.30 15.76 -77.03
C VAL A 28 45.83 14.52 -77.76
N LEU A 29 45.26 13.34 -77.50
CA LEU A 29 45.68 12.07 -78.11
C LEU A 29 45.26 11.93 -79.58
N THR A 30 44.13 12.52 -79.96
CA THR A 30 43.61 12.45 -81.33
C THR A 30 44.10 13.59 -82.21
N GLY A 31 44.50 14.71 -81.62
CA GLY A 31 44.87 15.93 -82.35
C GLY A 31 43.73 16.55 -83.14
N ASN A 32 42.46 16.20 -82.85
CA ASN A 32 41.31 16.62 -83.63
C ASN A 32 40.81 18.02 -83.19
N PRO A 33 40.96 19.08 -84.03
CA PRO A 33 40.52 20.43 -83.68
C PRO A 33 39.00 20.58 -83.54
N ASP A 34 38.22 19.70 -84.19
CA ASP A 34 36.74 19.71 -84.16
C ASP A 34 36.16 18.90 -82.99
N SER A 35 36.99 18.43 -82.06
CA SER A 35 36.52 17.72 -80.86
C SER A 35 35.64 18.63 -79.98
N ALA A 36 34.52 18.11 -79.51
CA ALA A 36 33.63 18.79 -78.57
C ALA A 36 34.32 19.11 -77.22
N PHE A 37 35.48 18.49 -76.97
CA PHE A 37 36.33 18.66 -75.79
C PHE A 37 37.59 19.51 -76.05
N ASN A 38 37.61 20.32 -77.11
CA ASN A 38 38.77 21.17 -77.43
C ASN A 38 39.02 22.30 -76.40
N ASN A 39 38.03 22.61 -75.56
CA ASN A 39 38.12 23.57 -74.46
C ASN A 39 38.02 22.86 -73.10
N LEU A 40 38.92 23.19 -72.17
CA LEU A 40 38.90 22.69 -70.79
C LEU A 40 37.57 22.98 -70.07
N PHE A 41 36.89 24.08 -70.41
CA PHE A 41 35.58 24.38 -69.84
C PHE A 41 34.51 23.37 -70.29
N SER A 42 34.51 22.95 -71.56
CA SER A 42 33.60 21.92 -72.08
C SER A 42 33.86 20.57 -71.41
N SER A 43 35.14 20.23 -71.21
CA SER A 43 35.55 19.03 -70.46
C SER A 43 35.14 19.08 -68.98
N LEU A 44 35.20 20.25 -68.34
CA LEU A 44 34.75 20.44 -66.97
C LEU A 44 33.23 20.34 -66.87
N TRP A 45 32.50 20.98 -67.78
CA TRP A 45 31.03 20.89 -67.85
C TRP A 45 30.58 19.44 -67.99
N TRP A 46 31.18 18.70 -68.93
CA TRP A 46 30.93 17.27 -69.10
C TRP A 46 31.25 16.46 -67.84
N THR A 47 32.37 16.77 -67.18
CA THR A 47 32.78 16.09 -65.95
C THR A 47 31.78 16.33 -64.83
N VAL A 48 31.34 17.57 -64.62
CA VAL A 48 30.35 17.92 -63.59
C VAL A 48 29.05 17.16 -63.83
N GLN A 49 28.50 17.15 -65.05
CA GLN A 49 27.25 16.43 -65.33
C GLN A 49 27.39 14.91 -65.21
N THR A 50 28.57 14.35 -65.52
CA THR A 50 28.80 12.90 -65.48
C THR A 50 29.03 12.42 -64.04
N VAL A 51 29.85 13.14 -63.27
CA VAL A 51 30.11 12.83 -61.85
C VAL A 51 28.86 13.03 -61.00
N THR A 52 28.00 14.00 -61.33
CA THR A 52 26.69 14.20 -60.68
C THR A 52 25.59 13.29 -61.24
N THR A 53 25.90 12.42 -62.21
CA THR A 53 24.98 11.45 -62.82
C THR A 53 23.77 12.07 -63.56
N LEU A 54 23.85 13.35 -63.93
CA LEU A 54 22.81 14.06 -64.68
C LEU A 54 22.79 13.66 -66.16
N GLY A 55 23.96 13.64 -66.80
CA GLY A 55 24.16 13.16 -68.18
C GLY A 55 23.21 13.73 -69.23
N TYR A 56 23.28 15.03 -69.52
CA TYR A 56 22.37 15.67 -70.49
C TYR A 56 22.54 15.18 -71.94
N GLY A 57 23.67 14.55 -72.27
CA GLY A 57 23.96 14.00 -73.61
C GLY A 57 24.34 15.06 -74.65
N ASP A 58 24.52 16.32 -74.23
CA ASP A 58 24.96 17.45 -75.03
C ASP A 58 26.44 17.34 -75.46
N LEU A 59 27.26 16.71 -74.63
CA LEU A 59 28.66 16.37 -74.88
C LEU A 59 28.84 14.89 -74.59
N THR A 60 29.39 14.13 -75.55
CA THR A 60 29.68 12.70 -75.36
C THR A 60 31.04 12.34 -75.98
N PRO A 61 31.83 11.48 -75.32
CA PRO A 61 33.11 11.03 -75.86
C PRO A 61 32.89 10.04 -77.00
N ILE A 62 33.57 10.28 -78.11
CA ILE A 62 33.42 9.49 -79.34
C ILE A 62 34.59 8.52 -79.48
N THR A 63 35.74 8.82 -78.87
CA THR A 63 36.93 7.96 -78.97
C THR A 63 36.81 6.73 -78.07
N LEU A 64 37.41 5.62 -78.49
CA LEU A 64 37.46 4.40 -77.67
C LEU A 64 38.10 4.66 -76.30
N GLY A 65 39.16 5.47 -76.26
CA GLY A 65 39.85 5.85 -75.03
C GLY A 65 38.98 6.70 -74.10
N GLY A 66 38.31 7.72 -74.66
CA GLY A 66 37.38 8.58 -73.91
C GLY A 66 36.17 7.82 -73.40
N GLN A 67 35.63 6.87 -74.17
CA GLN A 67 34.52 6.01 -73.74
C GLN A 67 34.91 5.10 -72.58
N LEU A 68 36.06 4.42 -72.65
CA LEU A 68 36.56 3.58 -71.55
C LEU A 68 36.87 4.39 -70.30
N PHE A 69 37.46 5.59 -70.46
CA PHE A 69 37.70 6.49 -69.34
C PHE A 69 36.38 6.98 -68.71
N SER A 70 35.37 7.25 -69.53
CA SER A 70 34.06 7.71 -69.05
C SER A 70 33.36 6.67 -68.19
N ILE A 71 33.50 5.38 -68.48
CA ILE A 71 32.96 4.31 -67.63
C ILE A 71 33.56 4.41 -66.22
N LEU A 72 34.86 4.68 -66.10
CA LEU A 72 35.53 4.86 -64.80
C LEU A 72 35.05 6.13 -64.08
N VAL A 73 34.86 7.23 -64.82
CA VAL A 73 34.33 8.48 -64.26
C VAL A 73 32.89 8.32 -63.77
N VAL A 74 32.04 7.63 -64.51
CA VAL A 74 30.65 7.32 -64.11
C VAL A 74 30.63 6.46 -62.85
N ALA A 75 31.45 5.40 -62.79
CA ALA A 75 31.55 4.55 -61.61
C ALA A 75 32.04 5.33 -60.37
N ALA A 76 33.05 6.20 -60.54
CA ALA A 76 33.55 7.06 -59.48
C ALA A 76 32.51 8.11 -59.05
N GLY A 77 31.75 8.67 -59.99
CA GLY A 77 30.66 9.61 -59.71
C GLY A 77 29.51 8.99 -58.92
N LEU A 78 29.07 7.79 -59.29
CA LEU A 78 28.08 7.02 -58.53
C LEU A 78 28.55 6.73 -57.10
N LEU A 79 29.81 6.31 -56.94
CA LEU A 79 30.40 6.06 -55.63
C LEU A 79 30.46 7.35 -54.78
N GLN A 80 30.84 8.48 -55.39
CA GLN A 80 30.84 9.79 -54.74
C GLN A 80 29.44 10.19 -54.26
N LEU A 81 28.44 10.07 -55.13
CA LEU A 81 27.06 10.46 -54.84
C LEU A 81 26.48 9.61 -53.69
N ALA A 82 26.71 8.30 -53.71
CA ALA A 82 26.30 7.39 -52.63
C ALA A 82 26.93 7.78 -51.28
N LEU A 83 28.22 8.12 -51.26
CA LEU A 83 28.94 8.54 -50.05
C LEU A 83 28.41 9.85 -49.47
N ILE A 84 28.12 10.83 -50.35
CA ILE A 84 27.54 12.12 -49.94
C ILE A 84 26.14 11.93 -49.36
N ILE A 85 25.27 11.16 -50.04
CA ILE A 85 23.90 10.89 -49.58
C ILE A 85 23.93 10.20 -48.21
N SER A 86 24.77 9.18 -48.02
CA SER A 86 24.91 8.49 -46.74
C SER A 86 25.32 9.44 -45.60
N LEU A 87 26.32 10.30 -45.80
CA LEU A 87 26.77 11.24 -44.77
C LEU A 87 25.74 12.33 -44.44
N VAL A 88 25.01 12.81 -45.45
CA VAL A 88 23.93 13.78 -45.24
C VAL A 88 22.77 13.11 -44.51
N SER A 89 22.40 11.90 -44.89
CA SER A 89 21.35 11.11 -44.25
C SER A 89 21.70 10.84 -42.77
N ASP A 90 22.90 10.33 -42.48
CA ASP A 90 23.35 10.09 -41.10
C ASP A 90 23.31 11.36 -40.25
N ARG A 91 23.65 12.51 -40.85
CA ARG A 91 23.62 13.80 -40.13
C ARG A 91 22.19 14.32 -39.92
N LEU A 92 21.29 14.13 -40.87
CA LEU A 92 19.87 14.51 -40.72
C LEU A 92 19.16 13.62 -39.70
N VAL A 93 19.42 12.31 -39.73
CA VAL A 93 18.88 11.34 -38.78
C VAL A 93 19.42 11.59 -37.38
N SER A 94 20.73 11.83 -37.22
CA SER A 94 21.31 12.15 -35.91
C SER A 94 20.82 13.51 -35.37
N PHE A 95 20.56 14.50 -36.23
CA PHE A 95 20.06 15.80 -35.77
C PHE A 95 18.60 15.75 -35.29
N ARG A 96 17.72 15.02 -35.99
CA ARG A 96 16.33 14.82 -35.53
C ARG A 96 16.25 13.86 -34.35
N GLY A 97 17.00 12.75 -34.40
CA GLY A 97 17.00 11.72 -33.36
C GLY A 97 17.75 12.09 -32.09
N ALA A 98 18.65 13.07 -32.09
CA ALA A 98 19.41 13.42 -30.88
C ALA A 98 18.51 13.98 -29.77
N LYS A 99 17.48 14.77 -30.09
CA LYS A 99 16.55 15.27 -29.08
C LYS A 99 15.62 14.16 -28.57
N GLU A 100 15.12 13.33 -29.47
CA GLU A 100 14.26 12.18 -29.13
C GLU A 100 15.00 11.11 -28.32
N ARG A 101 16.32 10.97 -28.51
CA ARG A 101 17.21 10.05 -27.77
C ARG A 101 17.87 10.68 -26.53
N GLY A 102 17.46 11.88 -26.12
CA GLY A 102 18.01 12.54 -24.92
C GLY A 102 19.49 12.91 -25.03
N LEU A 103 20.05 13.05 -26.24
CA LEU A 103 21.47 13.37 -26.45
C LEU A 103 21.75 14.88 -26.51
N ALA A 104 20.70 15.70 -26.56
CA ALA A 104 20.79 17.16 -26.63
C ALA A 104 21.08 17.80 -25.27
N GLU A 105 21.75 18.96 -25.28
CA GLU A 105 21.95 19.77 -24.09
C GLU A 105 20.69 20.59 -23.75
N VAL A 106 20.38 20.66 -22.46
CA VAL A 106 19.24 21.41 -21.92
C VAL A 106 19.71 22.82 -21.54
N GLN A 107 18.94 23.84 -21.91
CA GLN A 107 19.27 25.26 -21.68
C GLN A 107 18.23 25.92 -20.76
N MET A 108 17.85 25.23 -19.69
CA MET A 108 16.77 25.64 -18.78
C MET A 108 17.33 26.17 -17.46
N GLN A 109 16.72 27.21 -16.89
CA GLN A 109 17.10 27.78 -15.58
C GLN A 109 15.95 27.62 -14.59
N ASN A 110 16.27 27.55 -13.29
CA ASN A 110 15.30 27.40 -12.20
C ASN A 110 14.35 26.23 -12.47
N HIS A 111 14.92 25.05 -12.70
CA HIS A 111 14.18 23.82 -12.98
C HIS A 111 14.39 22.77 -11.90
N ILE A 112 13.53 21.77 -11.90
CA ILE A 112 13.63 20.56 -11.08
C ILE A 112 14.34 19.50 -11.92
N LEU A 113 15.30 18.82 -11.30
CA LEU A 113 16.04 17.72 -11.89
C LEU A 113 15.53 16.39 -11.33
N VAL A 114 15.25 15.41 -12.18
CA VAL A 114 14.88 14.05 -11.76
C VAL A 114 15.88 13.06 -12.34
N CYS A 115 16.69 12.46 -11.47
CA CYS A 115 17.75 11.52 -11.82
C CYS A 115 17.35 10.12 -11.37
N SER A 116 16.91 9.27 -12.29
CA SER A 116 16.47 7.92 -11.90
C SER A 116 16.56 6.89 -13.04
N ASP A 117 16.77 5.63 -12.64
CA ASP A 117 16.69 4.43 -13.47
C ASP A 117 15.43 3.58 -13.16
N ASP A 118 14.54 4.11 -12.32
CA ASP A 118 13.25 3.52 -11.96
C ASP A 118 12.11 4.33 -12.60
N ILE A 119 11.39 3.70 -13.52
CA ILE A 119 10.28 4.31 -14.26
C ILE A 119 9.11 4.66 -13.32
N VAL A 120 8.85 3.83 -12.30
CA VAL A 120 7.74 4.03 -11.36
C VAL A 120 8.02 5.26 -10.50
N PHE A 121 9.25 5.38 -9.98
CA PHE A 121 9.67 6.56 -9.23
C PHE A 121 9.57 7.85 -10.07
N ILE A 122 10.04 7.81 -11.33
CA ILE A 122 9.92 8.95 -12.25
C ILE A 122 8.45 9.33 -12.42
N GLN A 123 7.59 8.37 -12.75
CA GLN A 123 6.17 8.64 -12.97
C GLN A 123 5.53 9.28 -11.73
N LYS A 124 5.79 8.74 -10.54
CA LYS A 124 5.20 9.26 -9.30
C LYS A 124 5.69 10.68 -8.98
N ILE A 125 6.99 10.96 -9.09
CA ILE A 125 7.52 12.33 -8.92
C ILE A 125 6.90 13.31 -9.92
N LEU A 126 6.68 12.88 -11.17
CA LEU A 126 6.03 13.71 -12.20
C LEU A 126 4.55 13.98 -11.87
N GLU A 127 3.83 13.00 -11.32
CA GLU A 127 2.45 13.14 -10.86
C GLU A 127 2.32 14.13 -9.70
N GLU A 128 3.20 14.02 -8.70
CA GLU A 128 3.24 14.93 -7.54
C GLU A 128 3.66 16.36 -7.94
N ASN A 129 4.44 16.51 -9.01
CA ASN A 129 4.94 17.81 -9.48
C ASN A 129 4.23 18.33 -10.75
N ARG A 130 2.97 17.94 -10.98
CA ARG A 130 2.17 18.31 -12.18
C ARG A 130 2.16 19.80 -12.51
N THR A 131 2.15 20.67 -11.49
CA THR A 131 2.20 22.14 -11.67
C THR A 131 3.50 22.57 -12.36
N PHE A 132 4.64 22.01 -11.95
CA PHE A 132 5.95 22.31 -12.55
C PHE A 132 6.13 21.65 -13.92
N VAL A 133 5.53 20.47 -14.14
CA VAL A 133 5.46 19.82 -15.46
C VAL A 133 4.74 20.73 -16.45
N SER A 134 3.59 21.28 -16.05
CA SER A 134 2.79 22.19 -16.88
C SER A 134 3.53 23.50 -17.19
N GLN A 135 4.39 23.96 -16.27
CA GLN A 135 5.25 25.15 -16.46
C GLN A 135 6.51 24.85 -17.29
N GLN A 136 6.72 23.60 -17.74
CA GLN A 136 7.94 23.16 -18.43
C GLN A 136 9.22 23.44 -17.63
N ARG A 137 9.19 23.16 -16.33
CA ARG A 137 10.32 23.38 -15.39
C ARG A 137 10.93 22.08 -14.87
N LEU A 138 10.78 20.97 -15.60
CA LEU A 138 11.39 19.67 -15.24
C LEU A 138 12.38 19.20 -16.31
N VAL A 139 13.43 18.52 -15.84
CA VAL A 139 14.42 17.85 -16.68
C VAL A 139 14.67 16.44 -16.13
N LEU A 140 14.56 15.43 -16.99
CA LEU A 140 14.83 14.04 -16.63
C LEU A 140 16.27 13.66 -17.00
N VAL A 141 16.95 12.88 -16.15
CA VAL A 141 18.24 12.27 -16.42
C VAL A 141 18.14 10.78 -16.13
N CYS A 142 18.13 9.97 -17.19
CA CYS A 142 17.82 8.56 -17.09
C CYS A 142 18.71 7.71 -18.01
N PRO A 143 19.15 6.51 -17.61
CA PRO A 143 19.98 5.63 -18.42
C PRO A 143 19.16 4.80 -19.43
N PHE A 144 18.15 5.40 -20.07
CA PHE A 144 17.30 4.73 -21.06
C PHE A 144 17.68 5.13 -22.50
N ASP A 145 17.45 4.21 -23.45
CA ASP A 145 17.66 4.46 -24.88
C ASP A 145 16.52 5.26 -25.53
N LYS A 146 15.36 5.29 -24.86
CA LYS A 146 14.14 5.96 -25.27
C LYS A 146 13.60 6.83 -24.14
N HIS A 147 12.70 7.74 -24.48
CA HIS A 147 12.01 8.56 -23.49
C HIS A 147 11.31 7.67 -22.45
N PRO A 148 11.52 7.88 -21.14
CA PRO A 148 10.94 7.02 -20.10
C PRO A 148 9.42 7.00 -20.14
N MET A 149 8.80 8.14 -20.43
CA MET A 149 7.35 8.32 -20.54
C MET A 149 6.86 8.28 -22.01
N GLU A 150 7.25 7.26 -22.79
CA GLU A 150 6.82 7.11 -24.20
C GLU A 150 5.30 6.84 -24.32
N SER A 151 4.70 6.21 -23.30
CA SER A 151 3.29 5.84 -23.24
C SER A 151 2.34 6.99 -22.90
N ASP A 152 2.82 8.01 -22.16
CA ASP A 152 2.00 9.15 -21.73
C ASP A 152 2.33 10.42 -22.53
N PRO A 153 1.44 10.88 -23.42
CA PRO A 153 1.65 12.08 -24.23
C PRO A 153 1.86 13.36 -23.40
N PHE A 154 1.29 13.45 -22.20
CA PHE A 154 1.42 14.61 -21.32
C PHE A 154 2.84 14.75 -20.77
N PHE A 155 3.48 13.63 -20.43
CA PHE A 155 4.85 13.60 -19.91
C PHE A 155 5.93 13.46 -20.99
N GLN A 156 5.58 12.97 -22.20
CA GLN A 156 6.51 12.83 -23.33
C GLN A 156 7.16 14.15 -23.79
N GLN A 157 6.54 15.29 -23.48
CA GLN A 157 7.07 16.61 -23.83
C GLN A 157 8.20 17.11 -22.91
N ILE A 158 8.46 16.42 -21.79
CA ILE A 158 9.46 16.83 -20.80
C ILE A 158 10.87 16.69 -21.40
N PRO A 159 11.73 17.72 -21.28
CA PRO A 159 13.14 17.60 -21.65
C PRO A 159 13.83 16.48 -20.86
N TRP A 160 14.59 15.64 -21.56
CA TRP A 160 15.35 14.57 -20.91
C TRP A 160 16.76 14.44 -21.48
N VAL A 161 17.66 13.90 -20.67
CA VAL A 161 19.03 13.56 -21.02
C VAL A 161 19.24 12.06 -20.80
N SER A 162 19.64 11.36 -21.85
CA SER A 162 20.00 9.95 -21.79
C SER A 162 21.42 9.78 -21.24
N GLY A 163 21.55 9.00 -20.19
CA GLY A 163 22.83 8.60 -19.61
C GLY A 163 22.80 8.45 -18.09
N ASP A 164 23.90 7.92 -17.57
CA ASP A 164 24.11 7.73 -16.15
C ASP A 164 24.23 9.07 -15.41
N ALA A 165 23.35 9.32 -14.45
CA ALA A 165 23.32 10.56 -13.67
C ALA A 165 24.59 10.77 -12.81
N TYR A 166 25.24 9.69 -12.37
CA TYR A 166 26.51 9.74 -11.63
C TYR A 166 27.72 10.14 -12.49
N ARG A 167 27.53 10.53 -13.76
CA ARG A 167 28.58 11.07 -14.61
C ARG A 167 28.43 12.58 -14.73
N TYR A 168 29.44 13.30 -14.26
CA TYR A 168 29.50 14.77 -14.27
C TYR A 168 29.08 15.41 -15.60
N ARG A 169 29.53 14.86 -16.75
CA ARG A 169 29.17 15.39 -18.08
C ARG A 169 27.69 15.28 -18.40
N ILE A 170 26.99 14.26 -17.88
CA ILE A 170 25.55 14.07 -18.11
C ILE A 170 24.75 15.11 -17.32
N LEU A 171 25.09 15.33 -16.04
CA LEU A 171 24.48 16.39 -15.23
C LEU A 171 24.74 17.79 -15.81
N GLN A 172 25.93 18.03 -16.37
CA GLN A 172 26.19 19.27 -17.09
C GLN A 172 25.30 19.45 -18.32
N LYS A 173 25.07 18.38 -19.11
CA LYS A 173 24.14 18.43 -20.25
C LYS A 173 22.71 18.70 -19.82
N ALA A 174 22.31 18.23 -18.65
CA ALA A 174 21.01 18.51 -18.05
C ALA A 174 20.92 19.91 -17.43
N ASN A 175 22.03 20.66 -17.40
CA ASN A 175 22.16 21.96 -16.74
C ASN A 175 21.88 21.93 -15.23
N ALA A 176 22.30 20.86 -14.54
CA ALA A 176 22.07 20.65 -13.11
C ALA A 176 22.53 21.82 -12.22
N GLN A 177 23.53 22.60 -12.65
CA GLN A 177 24.00 23.82 -11.96
C GLN A 177 22.89 24.87 -11.74
N LYS A 178 21.82 24.86 -12.54
CA LYS A 178 20.68 25.79 -12.44
C LYS A 178 19.40 25.10 -11.96
N ALA A 179 19.52 23.89 -11.42
CA ALA A 179 18.43 23.23 -10.74
C ALA A 179 18.26 23.81 -9.33
N PHE A 180 17.03 23.89 -8.84
CA PHE A 180 16.73 24.33 -7.45
C PHE A 180 16.22 23.18 -6.57
N ILE A 181 15.72 22.10 -7.19
CA ILE A 181 15.39 20.83 -6.53
C ILE A 181 15.98 19.71 -7.40
N ALA A 182 16.53 18.68 -6.77
CA ALA A 182 16.93 17.47 -7.46
C ALA A 182 16.45 16.21 -6.72
N TYR A 183 15.67 15.38 -7.43
CA TYR A 183 15.26 14.07 -6.96
C TYR A 183 16.20 12.99 -7.53
N VAL A 184 16.68 12.10 -6.68
CA VAL A 184 17.61 11.03 -7.06
C VAL A 184 17.10 9.68 -6.54
N CYS A 185 16.90 8.72 -7.44
CA CYS A 185 16.58 7.34 -7.08
C CYS A 185 17.23 6.40 -8.10
N LEU A 186 18.33 5.75 -7.72
CA LEU A 186 19.00 4.75 -8.55
C LEU A 186 19.01 3.41 -7.82
N LYS A 187 18.96 2.30 -8.57
CA LYS A 187 18.98 0.94 -8.01
C LYS A 187 20.21 0.64 -7.14
N ASP A 188 21.35 1.30 -7.42
CA ASP A 188 22.56 1.20 -6.61
C ASP A 188 22.74 2.50 -5.80
N ASP A 189 22.62 2.40 -4.48
CA ASP A 189 22.78 3.55 -3.58
C ASP A 189 24.14 4.25 -3.76
N SER A 190 25.19 3.54 -4.17
CA SER A 190 26.51 4.13 -4.43
C SER A 190 26.46 5.08 -5.62
N HIS A 191 25.68 4.73 -6.64
CA HIS A 191 25.42 5.61 -7.78
C HIS A 191 24.54 6.80 -7.36
N SER A 192 23.55 6.59 -6.48
CA SER A 192 22.74 7.68 -5.92
C SER A 192 23.63 8.67 -5.16
N LEU A 193 24.49 8.17 -4.27
CA LEU A 193 25.44 8.98 -3.49
C LEU A 193 26.38 9.79 -4.40
N MET A 194 26.99 9.16 -5.40
CA MET A 194 27.84 9.86 -6.36
C MET A 194 27.09 10.92 -7.18
N THR A 195 25.82 10.68 -7.49
CA THR A 195 24.97 11.64 -8.21
C THR A 195 24.71 12.87 -7.34
N VAL A 196 24.33 12.66 -6.08
CA VAL A 196 24.10 13.73 -5.10
C VAL A 196 25.36 14.56 -4.90
N MET A 197 26.51 13.93 -4.63
CA MET A 197 27.81 14.62 -4.50
C MET A 197 28.10 15.55 -5.69
N GLN A 198 27.79 15.10 -6.92
CA GLN A 198 28.03 15.89 -8.12
C GLN A 198 27.03 17.04 -8.28
N ILE A 199 25.77 16.84 -7.90
CA ILE A 199 24.75 17.89 -7.91
C ILE A 199 25.14 18.97 -6.89
N GLU A 200 25.42 18.57 -5.64
CA GLU A 200 25.89 19.45 -4.56
C GLU A 200 27.11 20.27 -5.00
N GLN A 201 28.10 19.62 -5.65
CA GLN A 201 29.28 20.31 -6.17
C GLN A 201 28.95 21.28 -7.32
N LEU A 202 28.01 20.94 -8.21
CA LEU A 202 27.63 21.78 -9.35
C LEU A 202 26.82 23.01 -8.93
N THR A 203 25.99 22.87 -7.89
CA THR A 203 25.08 23.89 -7.38
C THR A 203 25.72 24.70 -6.25
N ASN A 204 26.85 24.24 -5.70
CA ASN A 204 27.46 24.75 -4.46
C ASN A 204 26.51 24.66 -3.25
N GLY A 205 25.70 23.61 -3.17
CA GLY A 205 24.72 23.41 -2.10
C GLY A 205 23.50 24.33 -2.14
N GLU A 206 23.23 24.98 -3.28
CA GLU A 206 22.04 25.83 -3.44
C GLU A 206 20.76 25.04 -3.82
N ALA A 207 20.91 23.81 -4.30
CA ALA A 207 19.78 22.99 -4.73
C ALA A 207 19.34 22.07 -3.61
N VAL A 208 18.02 21.97 -3.40
CA VAL A 208 17.45 21.03 -2.43
C VAL A 208 17.55 19.60 -2.99
N THR A 209 18.34 18.74 -2.38
CA THR A 209 18.55 17.35 -2.83
C THR A 209 17.73 16.34 -2.03
N MET A 210 16.98 15.53 -2.77
CA MET A 210 16.00 14.56 -2.27
C MET A 210 16.35 13.18 -2.80
N VAL A 211 16.58 12.21 -1.93
CA VAL A 211 17.11 10.90 -2.33
C VAL A 211 16.26 9.76 -1.78
N GLN A 212 16.05 8.74 -2.61
CA GLN A 212 15.63 7.42 -2.15
C GLN A 212 16.80 6.44 -2.19
N TYR A 213 16.98 5.66 -1.12
CA TYR A 213 18.00 4.62 -0.99
C TYR A 213 17.44 3.37 -0.28
N GLN A 214 18.17 2.26 -0.29
CA GLN A 214 17.72 0.99 0.33
C GLN A 214 18.56 0.55 1.53
N GLY A 215 19.87 0.78 1.55
CA GLY A 215 20.75 0.31 2.63
C GLY A 215 20.67 1.14 3.91
N LEU A 216 20.25 0.54 5.04
CA LEU A 216 20.06 1.21 6.34
C LEU A 216 21.30 1.96 6.86
N GLU A 217 22.50 1.43 6.67
CA GLU A 217 23.76 2.04 7.15
C GLU A 217 24.24 3.26 6.33
N LYS A 218 23.53 3.62 5.25
CA LYS A 218 23.99 4.64 4.30
C LYS A 218 23.39 6.03 4.52
N GLN A 219 22.43 6.18 5.44
CA GLN A 219 21.79 7.48 5.71
C GLN A 219 22.81 8.57 6.04
N GLN A 220 23.72 8.26 6.97
CA GLN A 220 24.75 9.18 7.42
C GLN A 220 25.68 9.62 6.27
N LEU A 221 25.91 8.76 5.28
CA LEU A 221 26.72 9.12 4.11
C LEU A 221 26.05 10.18 3.24
N PHE A 222 24.73 10.14 3.10
CA PHE A 222 23.99 11.17 2.36
C PHE A 222 23.99 12.49 3.13
N GLU A 223 23.79 12.45 4.45
CA GLU A 223 23.89 13.63 5.32
C GLU A 223 25.28 14.28 5.26
N ASP A 224 26.36 13.48 5.33
CA ASP A 224 27.75 13.94 5.25
C ASP A 224 28.09 14.62 3.92
N VAL A 225 27.41 14.24 2.84
CA VAL A 225 27.57 14.82 1.50
C VAL A 225 26.79 16.14 1.33
N GLY A 226 25.89 16.45 2.26
CA GLY A 226 25.03 17.62 2.22
C GLY A 226 23.65 17.38 1.60
N CYS A 227 23.21 16.12 1.52
CA CYS A 227 21.85 15.81 1.08
C CYS A 227 20.82 16.40 2.04
N ASP A 228 19.84 17.15 1.55
CA ASP A 228 18.83 17.77 2.42
C ASP A 228 17.88 16.72 3.04
N HIS A 229 17.49 15.71 2.25
CA HIS A 229 16.65 14.63 2.77
C HIS A 229 16.89 13.32 2.01
N ALA A 230 17.12 12.24 2.75
CA ALA A 230 17.32 10.90 2.23
C ALA A 230 16.35 9.94 2.91
N VAL A 231 15.56 9.21 2.13
CA VAL A 231 14.46 8.37 2.62
C VAL A 231 14.71 6.91 2.24
N ASN A 232 14.58 6.01 3.21
CA ASN A 232 14.53 4.58 2.97
C ASN A 232 13.07 4.08 3.02
N PRO A 233 12.57 3.40 1.97
CA PRO A 233 11.20 2.89 1.95
C PRO A 233 10.86 2.00 3.16
N TYR A 234 11.78 1.15 3.63
CA TYR A 234 11.54 0.27 4.78
C TYR A 234 11.51 1.03 6.12
N GLN A 235 12.16 2.19 6.22
CA GLN A 235 12.04 3.06 7.40
C GLN A 235 10.65 3.70 7.51
N LEU A 236 9.90 3.78 6.42
CA LEU A 236 8.50 4.22 6.43
C LEU A 236 7.54 3.03 6.56
N GLN A 237 7.72 2.02 5.71
CA GLN A 237 6.81 0.88 5.59
C GLN A 237 6.72 0.07 6.87
N VAL A 238 7.87 -0.31 7.45
CA VAL A 238 7.91 -1.24 8.58
C VAL A 238 7.29 -0.66 9.84
N PRO A 239 7.60 0.59 10.27
CA PRO A 239 6.92 1.13 11.43
C PRO A 239 5.44 1.37 11.17
N MET A 240 5.01 1.64 9.93
CA MET A 240 3.57 1.66 9.60
C MET A 240 2.91 0.28 9.71
N MET A 241 3.60 -0.80 9.33
CA MET A 241 3.13 -2.17 9.53
C MET A 241 2.99 -2.49 11.03
N VAL A 242 4.01 -2.17 11.83
CA VAL A 242 3.97 -2.36 13.29
C VAL A 242 2.91 -1.47 13.94
N SER A 243 2.73 -0.24 13.45
CA SER A 243 1.71 0.69 13.94
C SER A 243 0.30 0.22 13.61
N ALA A 244 0.08 -0.43 12.46
CA ALA A 244 -1.21 -1.03 12.11
C ALA A 244 -1.64 -2.10 13.14
N TYR A 245 -0.67 -2.84 13.70
CA TYR A 245 -0.90 -3.82 14.76
C TYR A 245 -1.05 -3.17 16.15
N THR A 246 -0.18 -2.21 16.50
CA THR A 246 -0.09 -1.65 17.86
C THR A 246 -1.09 -0.52 18.15
N SER A 247 -1.43 0.29 17.14
CA SER A 247 -2.27 1.48 17.23
C SER A 247 -3.26 1.53 16.07
N ARG A 248 -4.50 1.09 16.31
CA ARG A 248 -5.56 1.04 15.28
C ARG A 248 -5.70 2.37 14.53
N GLY A 249 -5.78 2.31 13.21
CA GLY A 249 -5.99 3.48 12.36
C GLY A 249 -4.83 4.49 12.28
N SER A 250 -3.77 4.34 13.10
CA SER A 250 -2.62 5.26 13.08
C SER A 250 -1.89 5.22 11.74
N SER A 251 -1.62 4.03 11.20
CA SER A 251 -0.96 3.84 9.91
C SER A 251 -1.78 4.48 8.78
N TRP A 252 -3.11 4.32 8.84
CA TRP A 252 -4.01 4.92 7.88
C TRP A 252 -4.04 6.44 7.96
N TRP A 253 -4.12 7.00 9.17
CA TRP A 253 -4.06 8.45 9.38
C TRP A 253 -2.76 9.05 8.83
N ILE A 254 -1.64 8.34 9.01
CA ILE A 254 -0.34 8.73 8.45
C ILE A 254 -0.34 8.65 6.92
N LEU A 255 -0.96 7.62 6.33
CA LEU A 255 -1.10 7.52 4.86
C LEU A 255 -1.81 8.75 4.29
N GLN A 256 -2.83 9.28 4.98
CA GLN A 256 -3.52 10.50 4.55
C GLN A 256 -2.59 11.73 4.50
N LEU A 257 -1.53 11.78 5.32
CA LEU A 257 -0.54 12.86 5.29
C LEU A 257 0.49 12.72 4.16
N ILE A 258 0.79 11.49 3.76
CA ILE A 258 1.80 11.19 2.75
C ILE A 258 1.16 11.23 1.35
N LEU A 259 0.00 10.60 1.20
CA LEU A 259 -0.70 10.48 -0.07
C LEU A 259 -1.57 11.72 -0.31
N GLN A 260 -1.21 12.53 -1.31
CA GLN A 260 -1.99 13.70 -1.69
C GLN A 260 -3.02 13.34 -2.77
N GLY A 261 -4.28 13.74 -2.57
CA GLY A 261 -5.32 13.62 -3.59
C GLY A 261 -6.71 13.27 -3.07
N ASP A 262 -7.56 12.79 -3.96
CA ASP A 262 -8.85 12.21 -3.60
C ASP A 262 -8.65 10.76 -3.14
N TYR A 263 -9.25 10.39 -2.01
CA TYR A 263 -9.25 9.01 -1.58
C TYR A 263 -10.21 8.21 -2.47
N THR A 264 -9.64 7.35 -3.31
CA THR A 264 -10.39 6.44 -4.17
C THR A 264 -10.24 5.00 -3.72
N ARG A 265 -11.36 4.28 -3.60
CA ARG A 265 -11.37 2.84 -3.39
C ARG A 265 -12.17 2.19 -4.52
N TYR A 266 -11.63 1.16 -5.16
CA TYR A 266 -12.26 0.48 -6.31
C TYR A 266 -12.71 1.43 -7.44
N GLY A 267 -11.94 2.49 -7.70
CA GLY A 267 -12.25 3.48 -8.74
C GLY A 267 -13.37 4.48 -8.41
N SER A 268 -13.94 4.44 -7.20
CA SER A 268 -14.90 5.43 -6.70
C SER A 268 -14.22 6.38 -5.70
N ILE A 269 -14.48 7.68 -5.78
CA ILE A 269 -13.99 8.67 -4.81
C ILE A 269 -14.85 8.57 -3.54
N TYR A 270 -14.24 8.12 -2.43
CA TYR A 270 -14.89 7.98 -1.12
C TYR A 270 -14.69 9.24 -0.27
N GLN A 271 -13.56 9.92 -0.42
CA GLN A 271 -13.31 11.19 0.24
C GLN A 271 -12.60 12.14 -0.71
N LYS A 272 -13.02 13.41 -0.72
CA LYS A 272 -12.40 14.43 -1.55
C LYS A 272 -11.35 15.19 -0.76
N GLY A 273 -10.14 15.23 -1.31
CA GLY A 273 -8.98 15.89 -0.74
C GLY A 273 -8.48 15.26 0.57
N THR A 274 -7.18 15.02 0.64
CA THR A 274 -6.46 14.70 1.86
C THR A 274 -5.90 15.96 2.53
N PRO A 275 -5.75 15.98 3.86
CA PRO A 275 -5.10 17.09 4.55
C PRO A 275 -3.62 17.19 4.16
N SER A 276 -3.08 18.40 4.12
CA SER A 276 -1.67 18.66 3.81
C SER A 276 -0.89 19.03 5.07
N LEU A 277 0.37 18.63 5.15
CA LEU A 277 1.28 19.13 6.17
C LEU A 277 2.10 20.27 5.59
N GLU A 278 1.97 21.47 6.17
CA GLU A 278 2.57 22.69 5.66
C GLU A 278 3.51 23.34 6.69
N ASN A 279 4.54 24.01 6.17
CA ASN A 279 5.48 24.79 6.95
C ASN A 279 5.13 26.29 6.85
N HIS A 280 4.81 26.90 8.00
CA HIS A 280 4.42 28.30 8.12
C HIS A 280 5.43 29.11 8.94
N GLU A 281 5.70 30.34 8.50
CA GLU A 281 6.45 31.31 9.30
C GLU A 281 5.61 31.78 10.49
N LEU A 282 6.26 31.96 11.64
CA LEU A 282 5.61 32.49 12.82
C LEU A 282 5.34 34.00 12.65
N SER A 283 4.11 34.43 12.94
CA SER A 283 3.78 35.85 12.88
C SER A 283 4.36 36.60 14.10
N HIS A 284 4.66 37.89 13.94
CA HIS A 284 5.14 38.71 15.08
C HIS A 284 4.16 38.75 16.26
N ASP A 285 2.85 38.59 15.99
CA ASP A 285 1.81 38.58 17.03
C ASP A 285 1.79 37.27 17.83
N ASP A 286 2.38 36.20 17.29
CA ASP A 286 2.44 34.88 17.93
C ASP A 286 3.68 34.70 18.82
N VAL A 287 4.68 35.57 18.67
CA VAL A 287 5.92 35.56 19.46
C VAL A 287 5.60 35.85 20.93
N GLY A 288 6.13 35.02 21.83
CA GLY A 288 5.92 35.11 23.27
C GLY A 288 4.65 34.42 23.78
N LYS A 289 3.77 33.93 22.90
CA LYS A 289 2.67 33.03 23.28
C LYS A 289 3.21 31.65 23.63
N SER A 290 2.43 30.92 24.43
CA SER A 290 2.63 29.49 24.65
C SER A 290 2.16 28.66 23.45
N TRP A 291 2.69 27.44 23.31
CA TRP A 291 2.25 26.49 22.29
C TRP A 291 0.74 26.22 22.37
N LEU A 292 0.19 26.07 23.57
CA LEU A 292 -1.25 25.87 23.76
C LEU A 292 -2.10 27.05 23.26
N GLU A 293 -1.66 28.29 23.53
CA GLU A 293 -2.34 29.50 23.04
C GLU A 293 -2.32 29.59 21.51
N LEU A 294 -1.19 29.25 20.89
CA LEU A 294 -1.06 29.18 19.43
C LEU A 294 -2.00 28.11 18.85
N THR A 295 -2.01 26.92 19.43
CA THR A 295 -2.87 25.81 19.01
C THR A 295 -4.35 26.19 19.11
N GLU A 296 -4.77 26.82 20.20
CA GLU A 296 -6.14 27.32 20.34
C GLU A 296 -6.48 28.35 19.25
N GLU A 297 -5.62 29.35 19.05
CA GLU A 297 -5.88 30.42 18.10
C GLU A 297 -5.93 29.90 16.65
N TRP A 298 -4.98 29.04 16.27
CA TRP A 298 -4.91 28.48 14.92
C TRP A 298 -6.07 27.53 14.67
N LYS A 299 -6.44 26.69 15.64
CA LYS A 299 -7.57 25.78 15.46
C LYS A 299 -8.91 26.53 15.41
N ARG A 300 -9.09 27.61 16.18
CA ARG A 300 -10.31 28.44 16.14
C ARG A 300 -10.42 29.33 14.90
N HIS A 301 -9.34 29.98 14.47
CA HIS A 301 -9.39 31.00 13.43
C HIS A 301 -8.94 30.52 12.06
N LYS A 302 -8.04 29.53 12.00
CA LYS A 302 -7.45 29.01 10.75
C LYS A 302 -7.85 27.57 10.45
N GLN A 303 -8.44 26.85 11.42
CA GLN A 303 -8.76 25.41 11.32
C GLN A 303 -7.53 24.50 11.09
N MET A 304 -6.34 25.07 11.28
CA MET A 304 -5.06 24.37 11.19
C MET A 304 -4.68 23.80 12.55
N LEU A 305 -4.05 22.63 12.55
CA LEU A 305 -3.57 21.97 13.76
C LEU A 305 -2.03 22.05 13.80
N PRO A 306 -1.43 22.90 14.65
CA PRO A 306 0.02 22.89 14.86
C PRO A 306 0.48 21.54 15.42
N MET A 307 1.44 20.90 14.75
CA MET A 307 1.96 19.59 15.11
C MET A 307 3.41 19.61 15.57
N GLY A 308 4.19 20.59 15.10
CA GLY A 308 5.60 20.71 15.46
C GLY A 308 6.18 22.08 15.15
N LEU A 309 7.42 22.24 15.58
CA LEU A 309 8.24 23.43 15.37
C LEU A 309 9.50 23.06 14.62
N MET A 310 9.99 23.98 13.80
CA MET A 310 11.25 23.85 13.10
C MET A 310 12.14 25.06 13.44
N GLU A 311 13.37 24.77 13.87
CA GLU A 311 14.43 25.74 14.15
C GLU A 311 15.68 25.34 13.36
N GLY A 312 16.04 26.14 12.35
CA GLY A 312 17.07 25.74 11.39
C GLY A 312 16.70 24.42 10.72
N ASN A 313 17.53 23.39 10.92
CA ASN A 313 17.30 22.02 10.38
C ASN A 313 16.72 21.06 11.42
N THR A 314 16.40 21.54 12.61
CA THR A 314 15.92 20.72 13.73
C THR A 314 14.40 20.79 13.80
N VAL A 315 13.75 19.64 13.88
CA VAL A 315 12.30 19.53 14.02
C VAL A 315 11.98 19.02 15.42
N ARG A 316 11.10 19.73 16.13
CA ARG A 316 10.54 19.33 17.41
C ARG A 316 9.05 19.06 17.23
N ILE A 317 8.65 17.80 17.35
CA ILE A 317 7.24 17.40 17.30
C ILE A 317 6.59 17.56 18.67
N ASN A 318 5.27 17.82 18.67
CA ASN A 318 4.41 17.99 19.84
C ASN A 318 5.05 18.71 21.05
N PRO A 319 5.51 19.98 20.90
CA PRO A 319 6.09 20.76 22.00
C PRO A 319 5.19 20.80 23.25
N ASP A 320 5.78 20.90 24.43
CA ASP A 320 5.03 20.98 25.70
C ASP A 320 4.06 22.18 25.69
N ALA A 321 2.91 22.07 26.36
CA ALA A 321 1.84 23.06 26.28
C ALA A 321 2.28 24.49 26.67
N ASP A 322 3.23 24.61 27.60
CA ASP A 322 3.79 25.86 28.10
C ASP A 322 5.04 26.35 27.33
N PHE A 323 5.45 25.65 26.28
CA PHE A 323 6.57 26.06 25.44
C PHE A 323 6.35 27.45 24.84
N THR A 324 7.31 28.36 25.04
CA THR A 324 7.19 29.76 24.58
C THR A 324 7.78 29.96 23.20
N LEU A 325 7.03 30.62 22.31
CA LEU A 325 7.40 30.85 20.91
C LEU A 325 8.34 32.07 20.74
N PHE A 326 9.29 31.99 19.81
CA PHE A 326 10.24 33.06 19.49
C PHE A 326 10.44 33.24 17.96
N GLU A 327 10.99 34.38 17.54
CA GLU A 327 10.98 34.87 16.14
C GLU A 327 11.58 33.93 15.09
N GLU A 328 12.53 33.06 15.45
CA GLU A 328 13.24 32.20 14.50
C GLU A 328 12.52 30.86 14.23
N LEU A 329 11.41 30.61 14.91
CA LEU A 329 10.65 29.37 14.78
C LEU A 329 9.74 29.38 13.55
N ARG A 330 9.61 28.21 12.94
CA ARG A 330 8.59 27.90 11.95
C ARG A 330 7.65 26.85 12.51
N VAL A 331 6.37 26.92 12.16
CA VAL A 331 5.33 26.01 12.65
C VAL A 331 4.99 25.02 11.54
N LEU A 332 5.11 23.74 11.84
CA LEU A 332 4.63 22.65 11.00
C LEU A 332 3.20 22.34 11.44
N ALA A 333 2.23 22.54 10.53
CA ALA A 333 0.82 22.42 10.85
C ALA A 333 0.08 21.57 9.82
N LEU A 334 -0.87 20.78 10.31
CA LEU A 334 -1.82 20.06 9.49
C LEU A 334 -2.90 21.03 9.01
N VAL A 335 -3.02 21.12 7.70
CA VAL A 335 -3.95 22.01 7.00
C VAL A 335 -5.09 21.17 6.41
N PRO A 336 -6.35 21.51 6.69
CA PRO A 336 -7.48 20.78 6.12
C PRO A 336 -7.54 20.96 4.60
N PRO A 337 -8.10 19.97 3.86
CA PRO A 337 -8.25 20.07 2.41
C PRO A 337 -9.17 21.23 2.02
N LYS A 338 -8.99 21.76 0.80
CA LYS A 338 -9.78 22.91 0.30
C LYS A 338 -11.27 22.61 0.23
N GLU A 339 -11.62 21.35 0.02
CA GLU A 339 -12.98 20.85 -0.06
C GLU A 339 -13.68 20.86 1.31
N ARG A 340 -12.91 20.77 2.40
CA ARG A 340 -13.40 20.68 3.79
C ARG A 340 -12.56 21.57 4.71
N PRO A 341 -12.62 22.91 4.54
CA PRO A 341 -11.72 23.84 5.20
C PRO A 341 -11.94 23.93 6.72
N GLU A 342 -13.04 23.40 7.25
CA GLU A 342 -13.34 23.39 8.69
C GLU A 342 -12.84 22.12 9.41
N GLY A 343 -12.30 21.15 8.67
CA GLY A 343 -11.98 19.82 9.17
C GLY A 343 -13.08 18.80 8.85
N ASP A 344 -12.89 17.57 9.33
CA ASP A 344 -13.80 16.46 9.03
C ASP A 344 -15.07 16.52 9.90
N ASP A 345 -16.25 16.50 9.26
CA ASP A 345 -17.54 16.32 9.92
C ASP A 345 -17.98 14.84 9.90
N THR A 346 -19.07 14.51 10.60
CA THR A 346 -19.60 13.12 10.66
C THR A 346 -19.96 12.52 9.30
N THR A 347 -20.20 13.35 8.28
CA THR A 347 -20.49 12.89 6.91
C THR A 347 -19.23 12.58 6.10
N ASP A 348 -18.07 13.06 6.56
CA ASP A 348 -16.82 12.96 5.83
C ASP A 348 -15.91 11.84 6.36
N SER A 349 -16.50 10.96 7.17
CA SER A 349 -15.83 9.87 7.85
C SER A 349 -15.40 8.78 6.86
N ILE A 350 -14.19 8.25 7.07
CA ILE A 350 -13.53 7.32 6.14
C ILE A 350 -13.51 5.92 6.73
N ASP A 351 -13.74 4.92 5.89
CA ASP A 351 -13.38 3.54 6.21
C ASP A 351 -11.83 3.40 6.15
N TYR A 352 -11.24 2.73 7.12
CA TYR A 352 -9.80 2.48 7.16
C TYR A 352 -9.49 0.97 7.14
N GLN A 353 -8.32 0.59 6.65
CA GLN A 353 -7.84 -0.80 6.71
C GLN A 353 -7.27 -1.14 8.09
N GLY A 354 -7.40 -2.39 8.53
CA GLY A 354 -6.98 -2.82 9.87
C GLY A 354 -8.03 -2.63 10.98
N ASP A 355 -9.34 -2.69 10.64
CA ASP A 355 -10.44 -2.68 11.64
C ASP A 355 -10.62 -4.04 12.36
N ALA A 356 -9.85 -5.07 11.97
CA ALA A 356 -9.82 -6.35 12.66
C ALA A 356 -9.10 -6.20 14.00
N GLU A 357 -9.79 -6.47 15.12
CA GLU A 357 -9.14 -6.37 16.42
C GLU A 357 -8.25 -7.60 16.69
N VAL A 358 -6.95 -7.36 16.77
CA VAL A 358 -5.99 -8.45 16.97
C VAL A 358 -6.09 -9.03 18.38
N GLU A 359 -5.86 -10.32 18.58
CA GLU A 359 -5.79 -10.92 19.91
C GLU A 359 -4.62 -10.31 20.74
N VAL A 360 -4.70 -10.30 22.09
CA VAL A 360 -3.66 -9.70 22.96
C VAL A 360 -2.62 -10.72 23.44
N SER A 361 -2.84 -12.03 23.21
CA SER A 361 -1.90 -13.10 23.63
C SER A 361 -1.62 -14.12 22.52
N GLY A 362 -0.39 -14.10 21.99
CA GLY A 362 0.07 -14.98 20.92
C GLY A 362 1.35 -14.45 20.28
N ASN A 363 2.07 -15.34 19.60
CA ASN A 363 3.43 -15.05 19.12
C ASN A 363 3.43 -14.03 17.97
N ILE A 364 4.53 -13.31 17.80
CA ILE A 364 4.76 -12.46 16.62
C ILE A 364 5.44 -13.31 15.57
N LEU A 365 4.77 -13.52 14.44
CA LEU A 365 5.32 -14.27 13.33
C LEU A 365 5.89 -13.32 12.28
N ILE A 366 7.11 -13.56 11.84
CA ILE A 366 7.76 -12.82 10.74
C ILE A 366 8.07 -13.81 9.62
N CYS A 367 7.57 -13.53 8.42
CA CYS A 367 7.68 -14.41 7.26
C CYS A 367 8.35 -13.64 6.11
N SER A 368 9.66 -13.77 5.99
CA SER A 368 10.42 -13.03 4.98
C SER A 368 11.79 -13.64 4.73
N ASP A 369 12.21 -13.65 3.47
CA ASP A 369 13.59 -13.95 3.06
C ASP A 369 14.36 -12.68 2.67
N ASN A 370 13.79 -11.50 2.94
CA ASN A 370 14.37 -10.20 2.61
C ASN A 370 15.17 -9.67 3.81
N PRO A 371 16.52 -9.62 3.74
CA PRO A 371 17.36 -9.22 4.87
C PRO A 371 17.13 -7.77 5.31
N VAL A 372 16.80 -6.87 4.38
CA VAL A 372 16.55 -5.44 4.70
C VAL A 372 15.24 -5.30 5.49
N PHE A 373 14.23 -6.07 5.12
CA PHE A 373 12.97 -6.13 5.87
C PHE A 373 13.18 -6.74 7.26
N LEU A 374 13.86 -7.89 7.35
CA LEU A 374 14.18 -8.56 8.62
C LEU A 374 14.93 -7.63 9.59
N GLU A 375 15.97 -6.94 9.11
CA GLU A 375 16.70 -5.96 9.92
C GLU A 375 15.78 -4.83 10.41
N SER A 376 14.97 -4.27 9.51
CA SER A 376 14.09 -3.14 9.80
C SER A 376 13.01 -3.51 10.82
N ILE A 377 12.37 -4.68 10.66
CA ILE A 377 11.27 -5.11 11.52
C ILE A 377 11.76 -5.53 12.90
N LEU A 378 12.86 -6.26 13.00
CA LEU A 378 13.45 -6.62 14.30
C LEU A 378 13.91 -5.37 15.04
N ARG A 379 14.48 -4.39 14.33
CA ARG A 379 14.82 -3.09 14.92
C ARG A 379 13.59 -2.36 15.45
N GLU A 380 12.52 -2.27 14.66
CA GLU A 380 11.30 -1.55 15.06
C GLU A 380 10.58 -2.24 16.23
N LEU A 381 10.49 -3.58 16.22
CA LEU A 381 9.92 -4.34 17.31
C LEU A 381 10.71 -4.16 18.61
N SER A 382 12.04 -3.97 18.55
CA SER A 382 12.88 -3.80 19.74
C SER A 382 12.55 -2.58 20.60
N TYR A 383 11.75 -1.66 20.09
CA TYR A 383 11.28 -0.48 20.81
C TYR A 383 10.00 -0.71 21.63
N LEU A 384 9.33 -1.86 21.48
CA LEU A 384 8.10 -2.20 22.21
C LEU A 384 8.40 -2.95 23.52
N GLU A 385 7.63 -2.70 24.59
CA GLU A 385 7.66 -3.53 25.80
C GLU A 385 6.72 -4.72 25.72
N ASN A 386 7.00 -5.73 26.57
CA ASN A 386 6.14 -6.91 26.75
C ASN A 386 5.85 -7.63 25.43
N LEU A 387 6.85 -7.66 24.54
CA LEU A 387 6.79 -8.42 23.30
C LEU A 387 6.48 -9.88 23.62
N ALA A 388 5.53 -10.44 22.85
CA ALA A 388 5.36 -11.88 22.78
C ALA A 388 6.59 -12.53 22.15
N GLU A 389 6.68 -13.86 22.24
CA GLU A 389 7.72 -14.65 21.57
C GLU A 389 7.73 -14.35 20.07
N ILE A 390 8.91 -14.04 19.53
CA ILE A 390 9.10 -13.68 18.12
C ILE A 390 9.60 -14.90 17.37
N VAL A 391 8.82 -15.38 16.42
CA VAL A 391 9.16 -16.51 15.56
C VAL A 391 9.44 -15.98 14.16
N VAL A 392 10.65 -16.23 13.65
CA VAL A 392 11.05 -15.85 12.29
C VAL A 392 11.12 -17.09 11.42
N ILE A 393 10.34 -17.13 10.35
CA ILE A 393 10.46 -18.12 9.28
C ILE A 393 11.24 -17.48 8.12
N SER A 394 12.45 -17.96 7.89
CA SER A 394 13.33 -17.44 6.85
C SER A 394 14.42 -18.44 6.45
N GLU A 395 14.80 -18.42 5.18
CA GLU A 395 16.03 -19.06 4.70
C GLU A 395 17.30 -18.29 5.11
N VAL A 396 17.16 -16.99 5.36
CA VAL A 396 18.22 -16.08 5.80
C VAL A 396 18.34 -16.15 7.33
N ASP A 397 19.57 -16.12 7.85
CA ASP A 397 19.81 -16.12 9.28
C ASP A 397 19.43 -14.75 9.90
N PRO A 398 18.38 -14.68 10.75
CA PRO A 398 17.99 -13.43 11.37
C PRO A 398 19.06 -12.89 12.32
N GLU A 399 19.94 -13.70 12.89
CA GLU A 399 20.98 -13.24 13.82
C GLU A 399 22.07 -12.40 13.12
N GLU A 400 22.33 -12.64 11.83
CA GLU A 400 23.27 -11.83 11.04
C GLU A 400 22.79 -10.37 10.92
N VAL A 401 21.47 -10.15 10.93
CA VAL A 401 20.84 -8.82 10.78
C VAL A 401 20.32 -8.24 12.10
N ASN A 402 19.88 -9.08 13.03
CA ASN A 402 19.34 -8.70 14.34
C ASN A 402 20.40 -8.02 15.22
N GLN A 403 21.68 -8.37 15.06
CA GLN A 403 22.82 -7.87 15.85
C GLN A 403 22.59 -8.01 17.38
N GLY A 404 21.85 -9.05 17.80
CA GLY A 404 21.56 -9.35 19.20
C GLY A 404 20.59 -8.40 19.90
N ARG A 405 19.70 -7.72 19.17
CA ARG A 405 18.70 -6.79 19.75
C ARG A 405 17.54 -7.51 20.45
N LEU A 406 17.06 -8.60 19.87
CA LEU A 406 15.91 -9.37 20.35
C LEU A 406 16.23 -10.86 20.43
N GLU A 407 15.57 -11.59 21.33
CA GLU A 407 15.56 -13.05 21.32
C GLU A 407 14.54 -13.53 20.29
N VAL A 408 14.97 -14.37 19.36
CA VAL A 408 14.16 -14.81 18.20
C VAL A 408 14.25 -16.31 18.04
N ASP A 409 13.09 -16.95 17.86
CA ASP A 409 12.99 -18.34 17.47
C ASP A 409 13.03 -18.46 15.95
N TRP A 410 14.17 -18.89 15.42
CA TRP A 410 14.38 -19.01 13.99
C TRP A 410 14.02 -20.40 13.46
N ILE A 411 13.13 -20.41 12.47
CA ILE A 411 12.76 -21.58 11.68
C ILE A 411 13.38 -21.43 10.30
N ARG A 412 14.43 -22.22 10.08
CA ARG A 412 15.18 -22.25 8.84
C ARG A 412 14.49 -23.08 7.76
N GLU A 413 13.38 -22.55 7.25
CA GLU A 413 12.59 -23.14 6.19
C GLU A 413 12.05 -22.05 5.25
N CYS A 414 11.46 -22.48 4.15
CA CYS A 414 10.84 -21.59 3.18
C CYS A 414 9.67 -20.81 3.80
N SER A 415 9.77 -19.48 3.77
CA SER A 415 8.88 -18.51 4.45
C SER A 415 7.44 -18.44 3.91
N TYR A 416 7.13 -19.19 2.86
CA TYR A 416 5.81 -19.30 2.23
C TYR A 416 5.35 -20.76 2.10
N SER A 417 5.91 -21.68 2.90
CA SER A 417 5.54 -23.10 2.89
C SER A 417 4.63 -23.48 4.05
N LEU A 418 3.63 -24.33 3.77
CA LEU A 418 2.75 -24.87 4.80
C LEU A 418 3.51 -25.62 5.91
N GLU A 419 4.56 -26.35 5.55
CA GLU A 419 5.35 -27.13 6.51
C GLU A 419 6.06 -26.22 7.51
N ALA A 420 6.63 -25.10 7.05
CA ALA A 420 7.25 -24.10 7.92
C ALA A 420 6.25 -23.49 8.89
N PHE A 421 5.06 -23.10 8.42
CA PHE A 421 4.01 -22.55 9.29
C PHE A 421 3.52 -23.55 10.35
N LYS A 422 3.49 -24.85 10.03
CA LYS A 422 3.17 -25.90 11.02
C LYS A 422 4.27 -26.06 12.06
N LEU A 423 5.54 -26.02 11.64
CA LEU A 423 6.69 -26.05 12.55
C LEU A 423 6.69 -24.82 13.48
N ALA A 424 6.27 -23.68 12.96
CA ALA A 424 6.16 -22.41 13.68
C ALA A 424 4.98 -22.31 14.63
N GLN A 425 4.09 -23.32 14.65
CA GLN A 425 2.82 -23.25 15.37
C GLN A 425 2.05 -21.96 15.03
N ALA A 426 2.04 -21.60 13.74
CA ALA A 426 1.52 -20.31 13.27
C ALA A 426 0.06 -20.04 13.70
N SER A 427 -0.74 -21.07 13.98
CA SER A 427 -2.10 -20.96 14.53
C SER A 427 -2.19 -20.26 15.89
N ASP A 428 -1.07 -20.14 16.60
CA ASP A 428 -0.95 -19.50 17.91
C ASP A 428 -0.37 -18.08 17.80
N ALA A 429 -0.07 -17.62 16.58
CA ALA A 429 0.39 -16.26 16.33
C ALA A 429 -0.78 -15.27 16.37
N ASN A 430 -0.53 -14.08 16.93
CA ASN A 430 -1.49 -12.97 16.90
C ASN A 430 -1.38 -12.17 15.61
N VAL A 431 -0.15 -11.97 15.16
CA VAL A 431 0.18 -11.15 14.02
C VAL A 431 1.22 -11.85 13.18
N ALA A 432 1.03 -11.79 11.86
CA ALA A 432 2.02 -12.23 10.90
C ALA A 432 2.45 -11.06 10.01
N PHE A 433 3.74 -10.74 10.05
CA PHE A 433 4.34 -9.75 9.17
C PHE A 433 4.99 -10.44 7.97
N VAL A 434 4.50 -10.11 6.77
CA VAL A 434 4.88 -10.78 5.52
C VAL A 434 5.44 -9.75 4.54
N ASP A 435 6.67 -9.95 4.06
CA ASP A 435 7.25 -9.14 2.98
C ASP A 435 8.26 -9.98 2.20
N HIS A 436 8.12 -10.04 0.88
CA HIS A 436 9.05 -10.71 -0.02
C HIS A 436 9.37 -9.80 -1.19
N GLU A 437 10.53 -9.92 -1.82
CA GLU A 437 10.88 -9.09 -3.00
C GLU A 437 9.89 -9.23 -4.17
N HIS A 438 9.19 -10.37 -4.24
CA HIS A 438 8.19 -10.67 -5.27
C HIS A 438 6.80 -10.84 -4.64
N ASP A 439 5.85 -10.01 -5.05
CA ASP A 439 4.49 -9.98 -4.48
C ASP A 439 3.73 -11.30 -4.61
N GLY A 440 4.04 -12.10 -5.64
CA GLY A 440 3.49 -13.45 -5.79
C GLY A 440 3.87 -14.40 -4.65
N LEU A 441 5.06 -14.26 -4.06
CA LEU A 441 5.47 -15.04 -2.88
C LEU A 441 4.75 -14.56 -1.63
N THR A 442 4.59 -13.24 -1.47
CA THR A 442 3.80 -12.65 -0.38
C THR A 442 2.36 -13.14 -0.42
N LEU A 443 1.73 -13.19 -1.60
CA LEU A 443 0.38 -13.74 -1.76
C LEU A 443 0.29 -15.21 -1.37
N ILE A 444 1.27 -16.04 -1.75
CA ILE A 444 1.30 -17.45 -1.36
C ILE A 444 1.43 -17.60 0.16
N ALA A 445 2.31 -16.83 0.80
CA ALA A 445 2.48 -16.84 2.25
C ALA A 445 1.18 -16.48 2.97
N VAL A 446 0.50 -15.41 2.54
CA VAL A 446 -0.79 -14.98 3.11
C VAL A 446 -1.85 -16.09 2.94
N LEU A 447 -1.99 -16.68 1.77
CA LEU A 447 -2.96 -17.76 1.53
C LEU A 447 -2.73 -18.97 2.43
N GLU A 448 -1.47 -19.37 2.63
CA GLU A 448 -1.15 -20.52 3.50
C GLU A 448 -1.33 -20.19 4.99
N LEU A 449 -1.05 -18.95 5.41
CA LEU A 449 -1.36 -18.48 6.77
C LEU A 449 -2.85 -18.51 7.05
N GLU A 450 -3.65 -17.98 6.14
CA GLU A 450 -5.12 -17.97 6.22
C GLU A 450 -5.69 -19.38 6.27
N ARG A 451 -5.11 -20.31 5.50
CA ARG A 451 -5.50 -21.73 5.51
C ARG A 451 -5.23 -22.43 6.83
N ILE A 452 -4.16 -22.06 7.55
CA ILE A 452 -3.84 -22.63 8.87
C ILE A 452 -4.67 -21.97 9.97
N SER A 453 -4.81 -20.64 9.91
CA SER A 453 -5.40 -19.85 10.97
C SER A 453 -6.92 -19.77 10.92
N GLY A 454 -7.54 -20.00 9.75
CA GLY A 454 -8.94 -19.70 9.52
C GLY A 454 -9.26 -18.20 9.60
N GLY A 455 -8.28 -17.34 9.35
CA GLY A 455 -8.41 -15.87 9.42
C GLY A 455 -8.49 -15.32 10.85
N THR A 456 -7.84 -16.00 11.80
CA THR A 456 -7.68 -15.57 13.20
C THR A 456 -6.40 -14.75 13.44
N ILE A 457 -5.38 -14.94 12.61
CA ILE A 457 -4.13 -14.18 12.66
C ILE A 457 -4.36 -12.83 11.97
N PHE A 458 -3.92 -11.74 12.61
CA PHE A 458 -3.89 -10.44 11.94
C PHE A 458 -2.71 -10.39 10.96
N THR A 459 -2.99 -10.43 9.67
CA THR A 459 -1.96 -10.53 8.63
C THR A 459 -1.62 -9.15 8.07
N VAL A 460 -0.35 -8.78 8.17
CA VAL A 460 0.21 -7.50 7.72
C VAL A 460 1.22 -7.75 6.59
N ALA A 461 0.91 -7.28 5.38
CA ALA A 461 1.71 -7.60 4.19
C ALA A 461 2.24 -6.37 3.43
N GLY A 462 3.49 -6.44 2.98
CA GLY A 462 4.08 -5.49 2.02
C GLY A 462 3.86 -5.92 0.57
N TYR A 463 3.69 -4.98 -0.36
CA TYR A 463 3.67 -5.24 -1.81
C TYR A 463 4.29 -4.10 -2.62
N ARG A 464 4.56 -4.31 -3.91
CA ARG A 464 5.30 -3.38 -4.78
C ARG A 464 4.66 -3.10 -6.14
N GLU A 465 3.79 -3.98 -6.64
CA GLU A 465 3.02 -3.81 -7.87
C GLU A 465 1.73 -3.04 -7.61
N ASP A 466 1.41 -2.13 -8.52
CA ASP A 466 0.16 -1.36 -8.45
C ASP A 466 -1.05 -2.29 -8.55
N ASP A 467 -2.14 -1.96 -7.84
CA ASP A 467 -3.40 -2.72 -7.80
C ASP A 467 -3.27 -4.18 -7.25
N PHE A 468 -2.16 -4.53 -6.59
CA PHE A 468 -1.97 -5.87 -6.00
C PHE A 468 -2.67 -6.04 -4.64
N ASP A 469 -2.99 -4.93 -3.96
CA ASP A 469 -3.74 -4.86 -2.71
C ASP A 469 -5.03 -5.71 -2.74
N GLN A 470 -5.77 -5.66 -3.84
CA GLN A 470 -7.03 -6.40 -3.98
C GLN A 470 -6.83 -7.91 -3.89
N GLN A 471 -5.70 -8.43 -4.35
CA GLN A 471 -5.41 -9.87 -4.30
C GLN A 471 -5.09 -10.30 -2.87
N LEU A 472 -4.31 -9.50 -2.15
CA LEU A 472 -3.96 -9.74 -0.75
C LEU A 472 -5.19 -9.64 0.16
N ILE A 473 -6.03 -8.62 -0.03
CA ILE A 473 -7.28 -8.46 0.73
C ILE A 473 -8.23 -9.63 0.46
N LYS A 474 -8.36 -10.07 -0.80
CA LYS A 474 -9.16 -11.26 -1.15
C LYS A 474 -8.61 -12.55 -0.57
N ALA A 475 -7.29 -12.63 -0.37
CA ALA A 475 -6.65 -13.78 0.25
C ALA A 475 -6.90 -13.85 1.76
N GLY A 476 -7.27 -12.73 2.41
CA GLY A 476 -7.51 -12.65 3.85
C GLY A 476 -6.57 -11.70 4.60
N CYS A 477 -5.71 -10.95 3.91
CA CYS A 477 -4.82 -9.98 4.54
C CYS A 477 -5.60 -8.80 5.17
N ASP A 478 -5.36 -8.51 6.45
CA ASP A 478 -6.06 -7.45 7.19
C ASP A 478 -5.50 -6.04 6.89
N TYR A 479 -4.19 -5.94 6.67
CA TYR A 479 -3.53 -4.68 6.32
C TYR A 479 -2.42 -4.90 5.30
N CYS A 480 -2.50 -4.22 4.16
CA CYS A 480 -1.46 -4.24 3.14
C CYS A 480 -0.92 -2.85 2.87
N ILE A 481 0.36 -2.75 2.51
CA ILE A 481 1.02 -1.45 2.26
C ILE A 481 1.95 -1.54 1.04
N ASN A 482 1.84 -0.56 0.14
CA ASN A 482 2.73 -0.46 -1.01
C ASN A 482 4.03 0.25 -0.64
N THR A 483 5.16 -0.43 -0.72
CA THR A 483 6.48 0.15 -0.43
C THR A 483 6.84 1.32 -1.37
N ARG A 484 6.39 1.27 -2.64
CA ARG A 484 6.78 2.25 -3.66
C ARG A 484 5.94 3.52 -3.67
N GLU A 485 4.77 3.51 -3.06
CA GLU A 485 3.85 4.65 -3.09
C GLU A 485 4.18 5.72 -2.05
N LEU A 486 5.00 5.41 -1.04
CA LEU A 486 5.21 6.31 0.11
C LEU A 486 6.29 7.37 -0.14
N THR A 487 7.39 6.98 -0.80
CA THR A 487 8.60 7.80 -0.83
C THR A 487 8.49 9.01 -1.75
N ALA A 488 7.99 8.84 -2.97
CA ALA A 488 7.90 9.93 -3.93
C ALA A 488 6.97 11.07 -3.46
N PRO A 489 5.77 10.80 -2.93
CA PRO A 489 4.93 11.85 -2.31
C PRO A 489 5.62 12.52 -1.12
N LEU A 490 6.24 11.75 -0.22
CA LEU A 490 6.96 12.31 0.94
C LEU A 490 8.11 13.24 0.53
N LEU A 491 8.94 12.83 -0.43
CA LEU A 491 10.03 13.63 -0.96
C LEU A 491 9.50 14.90 -1.63
N SER A 492 8.42 14.78 -2.42
CA SER A 492 7.78 15.92 -3.08
C SER A 492 7.26 16.94 -2.08
N GLN A 493 6.55 16.49 -1.05
CA GLN A 493 6.03 17.32 0.03
C GLN A 493 7.15 18.01 0.80
N THR A 494 8.22 17.28 1.15
CA THR A 494 9.37 17.82 1.89
C THR A 494 10.13 18.88 1.09
N SER A 495 10.19 18.73 -0.24
CA SER A 495 10.77 19.76 -1.12
C SER A 495 9.96 21.06 -1.15
N ALA A 496 8.63 20.96 -1.02
CA ALA A 496 7.74 22.11 -1.01
C ALA A 496 7.68 22.78 0.38
N HIS A 497 7.70 21.97 1.43
CA HIS A 497 7.62 22.40 2.83
C HIS A 497 8.75 21.73 3.64
N PRO A 498 9.89 22.41 3.84
CA PRO A 498 11.00 21.85 4.61
C PRO A 498 10.57 21.43 6.03
N GLY A 499 11.16 20.35 6.54
CA GLY A 499 10.88 19.82 7.89
C GLY A 499 9.65 18.89 7.98
N THR A 500 8.78 18.84 6.98
CA THR A 500 7.61 17.94 6.99
C THR A 500 7.99 16.47 6.91
N GLY A 501 9.01 16.13 6.11
CA GLY A 501 9.53 14.76 5.99
C GLY A 501 10.05 14.23 7.32
N VAL A 502 10.93 14.99 7.97
CA VAL A 502 11.47 14.69 9.30
C VAL A 502 10.35 14.54 10.34
N LEU A 503 9.33 15.40 10.31
CA LEU A 503 8.17 15.27 11.19
C LEU A 503 7.45 13.94 10.96
N ILE A 504 7.14 13.58 9.71
CA ILE A 504 6.43 12.34 9.38
C ILE A 504 7.26 11.11 9.80
N GLU A 505 8.55 11.09 9.49
CA GLU A 505 9.47 10.02 9.91
C GLU A 505 9.53 9.90 11.43
N SER A 506 9.55 11.02 12.15
CA SER A 506 9.58 11.04 13.62
C SER A 506 8.29 10.52 14.25
N ILE A 507 7.13 10.76 13.62
CA ILE A 507 5.84 10.24 14.07
C ILE A 507 5.73 8.73 13.85
N ILE A 508 6.25 8.25 12.72
CA ILE A 508 6.22 6.85 12.30
C ILE A 508 7.19 6.00 13.12
N SER A 509 8.38 6.52 13.42
CA SER A 509 9.48 5.79 14.04
C SER A 509 9.21 5.41 15.50
N GLY A 510 9.48 4.15 15.85
CA GLY A 510 9.47 3.69 17.24
C GLY A 510 10.67 4.13 18.08
N GLN A 511 11.70 4.72 17.47
CA GLN A 511 12.97 5.01 18.13
C GLN A 511 12.87 6.19 19.12
N PRO A 512 13.11 5.99 20.44
CA PRO A 512 13.13 7.08 21.41
C PRO A 512 14.24 8.10 21.14
N PRO A 513 14.03 9.41 21.40
CA PRO A 513 12.84 10.04 21.96
C PRO A 513 11.84 10.47 20.87
N SER A 514 11.17 9.54 20.19
CA SER A 514 10.08 9.85 19.26
C SER A 514 8.76 10.03 19.99
N GLU A 515 7.85 10.79 19.38
CA GLU A 515 6.45 10.85 19.77
C GLU A 515 5.62 10.15 18.70
N ARG A 516 4.93 9.07 19.09
CA ARG A 516 4.16 8.23 18.17
C ARG A 516 2.68 8.56 18.22
N ILE A 517 1.94 8.07 17.24
CA ILE A 517 0.47 8.07 17.29
C ILE A 517 -0.01 6.85 18.05
N PHE A 518 -0.72 7.12 19.14
CA PHE A 518 -1.45 6.13 19.91
C PHE A 518 -2.93 6.19 19.57
N SER A 519 -3.57 5.02 19.63
CA SER A 519 -5.01 4.86 19.46
C SER A 519 -5.61 4.30 20.75
N ARG A 520 -6.48 5.05 21.43
CA ARG A 520 -7.11 4.60 22.69
C ARG A 520 -8.59 4.92 22.75
N GLN A 521 -9.36 3.95 23.22
CA GLN A 521 -10.80 4.10 23.40
C GLN A 521 -11.10 4.85 24.70
N PHE A 522 -11.97 5.86 24.63
CA PHE A 522 -12.47 6.56 25.80
C PHE A 522 -13.32 5.62 26.66
N ASN A 523 -13.07 5.63 27.97
CA ASN A 523 -13.85 4.86 28.92
C ASN A 523 -15.20 5.56 29.23
N LYS A 524 -16.10 4.88 29.97
CA LYS A 524 -17.42 5.43 30.32
C LYS A 524 -17.39 6.62 31.29
N LYS A 525 -16.26 6.94 31.90
CA LYS A 525 -16.11 8.12 32.77
C LYS A 525 -15.88 9.40 31.98
N TRP A 526 -15.52 9.28 30.70
CA TRP A 526 -15.36 10.42 29.81
C TRP A 526 -16.65 11.24 29.76
N VAL A 527 -16.52 12.55 29.93
CA VAL A 527 -17.63 13.50 29.80
C VAL A 527 -17.61 14.00 28.36
N PRO A 528 -18.70 13.86 27.59
CA PRO A 528 -18.75 14.34 26.21
C PRO A 528 -18.36 15.82 26.11
N ARG A 529 -17.47 16.13 25.17
CA ARG A 529 -16.96 17.48 24.89
C ARG A 529 -16.79 17.69 23.41
N THR A 530 -16.72 18.95 22.99
CA THR A 530 -16.35 19.28 21.61
C THR A 530 -14.91 18.87 21.31
N TRP A 531 -14.58 18.67 20.04
CA TRP A 531 -13.23 18.29 19.61
C TRP A 531 -12.18 19.29 20.10
N ILE A 532 -12.47 20.59 19.98
CA ILE A 532 -11.52 21.63 20.43
C ILE A 532 -11.32 21.63 21.95
N GLU A 533 -12.37 21.42 22.74
CA GLU A 533 -12.25 21.31 24.19
C GLU A 533 -11.44 20.07 24.59
N THR A 534 -11.69 18.94 23.91
CA THR A 534 -10.95 17.70 24.09
C THR A 534 -9.47 17.89 23.77
N LEU A 535 -9.17 18.55 22.66
CA LEU A 535 -7.81 18.88 22.23
C LEU A 535 -7.07 19.71 23.27
N LEU A 536 -7.66 20.82 23.71
CA LEU A 536 -7.01 21.73 24.66
C LEU A 536 -6.85 21.11 26.05
N GLU A 537 -7.82 20.34 26.53
CA GLU A 537 -7.72 19.63 27.81
C GLU A 537 -6.62 18.58 27.80
N LEU A 538 -6.62 17.69 26.81
CA LEU A 538 -5.64 16.62 26.73
C LEU A 538 -4.23 17.17 26.51
N LYS A 539 -4.09 18.24 25.72
CA LYS A 539 -2.79 18.88 25.54
C LYS A 539 -2.28 19.53 26.83
N LYS A 540 -3.16 20.14 27.61
CA LYS A 540 -2.78 20.83 28.84
C LYS A 540 -2.47 19.88 29.99
N GLU A 541 -3.33 18.88 30.24
CA GLU A 541 -3.24 18.03 31.42
C GLU A 541 -2.33 16.80 31.19
N TYR A 542 -2.30 16.29 29.96
CA TYR A 542 -1.59 15.04 29.59
C TYR A 542 -0.44 15.27 28.59
N SER A 543 -0.28 16.47 28.03
CA SER A 543 0.66 16.76 26.93
C SER A 543 0.38 16.00 25.63
N TYR A 544 -0.78 15.36 25.52
CA TYR A 544 -1.22 14.65 24.32
C TYR A 544 -1.71 15.62 23.27
N LEU A 545 -1.37 15.37 22.01
CA LEU A 545 -1.91 16.14 20.88
C LEU A 545 -2.91 15.29 20.11
N PRO A 546 -4.22 15.48 20.32
CA PRO A 546 -5.25 14.83 19.52
C PRO A 546 -5.15 15.17 18.03
N LEU A 547 -5.21 14.13 17.20
CA LEU A 547 -5.02 14.18 15.74
C LEU A 547 -6.27 13.76 14.96
N GLY A 548 -7.02 12.79 15.50
CA GLY A 548 -8.18 12.22 14.85
C GLY A 548 -9.05 11.41 15.80
N LEU A 549 -10.20 10.97 15.28
CA LEU A 549 -11.22 10.27 16.05
C LEU A 549 -11.81 9.11 15.23
N ILE A 550 -11.87 7.92 15.80
CA ILE A 550 -12.59 6.77 15.23
C ILE A 550 -13.87 6.60 16.04
N ARG A 551 -15.01 6.67 15.36
CA ARG A 551 -16.33 6.67 15.98
C ARG A 551 -16.73 5.26 16.43
N ALA A 552 -17.32 5.17 17.62
CA ALA A 552 -17.71 3.87 18.19
C ALA A 552 -18.80 3.13 17.40
N TYR A 553 -19.72 3.88 16.78
CA TYR A 553 -20.95 3.32 16.21
C TYR A 553 -20.81 2.84 14.75
N ASP A 554 -20.02 3.52 13.92
CA ASP A 554 -19.80 3.16 12.51
C ASP A 554 -18.34 2.77 12.22
N ARG A 555 -17.45 2.88 13.21
CA ARG A 555 -16.01 2.60 13.11
C ARG A 555 -15.32 3.43 12.03
N ARG A 556 -15.87 4.59 11.67
CA ARG A 556 -15.24 5.47 10.68
C ARG A 556 -14.32 6.47 11.34
N MET A 557 -13.27 6.81 10.61
CA MET A 557 -12.22 7.74 11.06
C MET A 557 -12.48 9.15 10.56
N LEU A 558 -12.23 10.12 11.43
CA LEU A 558 -12.17 11.55 11.16
C LEU A 558 -10.73 12.02 11.35
N CYS A 559 -10.16 12.63 10.31
CA CYS A 559 -8.81 13.19 10.32
C CYS A 559 -8.88 14.71 10.53
N ASN A 560 -8.26 15.25 11.59
CA ASN A 560 -8.45 16.65 12.00
C ASN A 560 -9.94 17.05 12.06
N PRO A 561 -10.74 16.45 12.96
CA PRO A 561 -12.17 16.75 13.08
C PRO A 561 -12.47 18.25 13.18
N ASN A 562 -13.66 18.63 12.71
CA ASN A 562 -14.20 19.96 12.94
C ASN A 562 -14.31 20.23 14.45
N ASN A 563 -14.07 21.48 14.85
CA ASN A 563 -14.04 21.92 16.24
C ASN A 563 -15.32 21.56 17.02
N ASP A 564 -16.47 21.56 16.34
CA ASP A 564 -17.78 21.35 16.94
C ASP A 564 -18.17 19.86 17.04
N VAL A 565 -17.35 18.93 16.49
CA VAL A 565 -17.60 17.49 16.59
C VAL A 565 -17.58 17.06 18.06
N MET A 566 -18.64 16.39 18.50
CA MET A 566 -18.76 15.89 19.87
C MET A 566 -18.04 14.55 20.03
N VAL A 567 -17.09 14.49 20.96
CA VAL A 567 -16.33 13.29 21.33
C VAL A 567 -17.11 12.53 22.41
N GLU A 568 -17.58 11.33 22.09
CA GLU A 568 -18.44 10.54 22.95
C GLU A 568 -17.66 9.41 23.66
N PRO A 569 -18.14 8.91 24.82
CA PRO A 569 -17.59 7.70 25.44
C PRO A 569 -17.64 6.51 24.48
N GLY A 570 -16.56 5.73 24.43
CA GLY A 570 -16.42 4.61 23.49
C GLY A 570 -15.83 4.99 22.14
N ASP A 571 -15.74 6.29 21.79
CA ASP A 571 -14.93 6.68 20.64
C ASP A 571 -13.45 6.38 20.89
N THR A 572 -12.70 6.13 19.82
CA THR A 572 -11.26 5.89 19.88
C THR A 572 -10.49 7.11 19.40
N LEU A 573 -9.67 7.67 20.28
CA LEU A 573 -8.85 8.83 20.02
C LEU A 573 -7.52 8.43 19.38
N LEU A 574 -7.16 9.10 18.28
CA LEU A 574 -5.81 9.12 17.74
C LEU A 574 -5.07 10.34 18.29
N PHE A 575 -3.95 10.15 18.98
CA PHE A 575 -3.20 11.24 19.59
C PHE A 575 -1.69 10.98 19.56
N MET A 576 -0.91 12.07 19.48
CA MET A 576 0.54 12.02 19.59
C MET A 576 0.99 12.16 21.04
N ALA A 577 1.92 11.30 21.47
CA ALA A 577 2.53 11.34 22.80
C ALA A 577 3.93 10.70 22.80
N LYS A 578 4.74 11.00 23.84
CA LYS A 578 6.06 10.38 24.06
C LYS A 578 5.96 8.93 24.54
N SER A 579 5.07 8.65 25.48
CA SER A 579 4.91 7.33 26.11
C SER A 579 3.55 7.24 26.79
N GLU A 580 3.12 6.01 27.10
CA GLU A 580 1.89 5.74 27.84
C GLU A 580 2.11 5.88 29.36
N GLU A 581 1.19 6.57 30.03
CA GLU A 581 1.30 6.90 31.45
C GLU A 581 0.19 6.22 32.28
N GLU A 582 0.41 5.98 33.57
CA GLU A 582 -0.63 5.40 34.45
C GLU A 582 -1.91 6.22 34.52
N ARG A 583 -1.78 7.54 34.31
CA ARG A 583 -2.87 8.51 34.27
C ARG A 583 -3.86 8.21 33.16
N ASP A 584 -3.46 7.46 32.13
CA ASP A 584 -4.27 7.14 30.97
C ASP A 584 -5.52 6.34 31.34
N LEU A 585 -5.42 5.48 32.36
CA LEU A 585 -6.53 4.64 32.83
C LEU A 585 -7.69 5.44 33.44
N GLU A 586 -7.48 6.73 33.73
CA GLU A 586 -8.55 7.60 34.21
C GLU A 586 -9.55 7.93 33.10
N ILE A 587 -9.08 8.10 31.86
CA ILE A 587 -9.86 8.56 30.70
C ILE A 587 -10.00 7.53 29.59
N PHE A 588 -9.03 6.63 29.45
CA PHE A 588 -8.98 5.59 28.43
C PHE A 588 -9.18 4.19 29.01
N LEU A 589 -9.51 3.25 28.13
CA LEU A 589 -9.33 1.83 28.40
C LEU A 589 -7.83 1.48 28.32
N PRO A 590 -7.37 0.46 29.09
CA PRO A 590 -5.97 0.04 29.06
C PRO A 590 -5.50 -0.32 27.65
N GLY A 591 -4.29 0.14 27.33
CA GLY A 591 -3.58 -0.15 26.09
C GLY A 591 -3.03 -1.57 25.99
N ARG A 592 -2.68 -2.00 24.76
CA ARG A 592 -2.12 -3.35 24.50
C ARG A 592 -0.61 -3.44 24.69
N PHE A 593 0.12 -2.39 24.30
CA PHE A 593 1.58 -2.32 24.37
C PHE A 593 1.98 -0.97 24.96
N ALA A 594 2.94 -0.96 25.87
CA ALA A 594 3.58 0.26 26.35
C ALA A 594 4.98 0.39 25.73
N LEU A 595 5.50 1.63 25.64
CA LEU A 595 6.88 1.91 25.25
C LEU A 595 7.83 1.75 26.43
N HIS A 596 9.11 1.45 26.14
CA HIS A 596 10.08 1.12 27.18
C HIS A 596 10.31 2.24 28.21
N ASP A 597 9.85 2.03 29.45
CA ASP A 597 10.15 2.92 30.60
C ASP A 597 11.03 2.17 31.62
N PRO A 598 12.31 2.56 31.78
CA PRO A 598 13.26 1.87 32.65
C PRO A 598 12.91 1.84 34.15
N ASN A 599 11.84 2.49 34.62
CA ASN A 599 11.52 2.63 36.06
C ASN A 599 10.36 1.76 36.59
N ARG A 600 9.70 0.92 35.80
CA ARG A 600 8.33 0.45 36.11
C ARG A 600 8.15 -0.98 36.66
N LYS A 601 9.22 -1.70 37.02
CA LYS A 601 9.17 -3.19 37.04
C LYS A 601 8.68 -3.92 38.30
N GLU A 602 8.19 -3.28 39.38
CA GLU A 602 7.96 -4.01 40.66
C GLU A 602 6.60 -3.86 41.38
N GLU A 603 5.57 -3.20 40.84
CA GLU A 603 4.27 -3.02 41.58
C GLU A 603 3.01 -3.66 40.94
N LEU A 604 3.09 -4.35 39.79
CA LEU A 604 1.90 -4.77 39.03
C LEU A 604 1.21 -6.07 39.49
N ASP A 605 1.93 -7.05 40.05
CA ASP A 605 1.39 -8.41 40.24
C ASP A 605 0.37 -8.55 41.40
N ASP A 606 0.55 -7.83 42.51
CA ASP A 606 -0.31 -7.98 43.69
C ASP A 606 -1.70 -7.32 43.52
N ARG A 607 -1.80 -6.32 42.63
CA ARG A 607 -3.01 -5.50 42.44
C ARG A 607 -3.96 -6.11 41.40
N GLN A 608 -3.43 -6.76 40.37
CA GLN A 608 -4.21 -7.50 39.37
C GLN A 608 -4.98 -8.67 39.99
N ALA A 609 -4.37 -9.38 40.95
CA ALA A 609 -5.02 -10.50 41.63
C ALA A 609 -6.27 -10.09 42.43
N ALA A 610 -6.28 -8.89 43.04
CA ALA A 610 -7.41 -8.40 43.82
C ALA A 610 -8.60 -7.96 42.95
N LEU A 611 -8.34 -7.35 41.78
CA LEU A 611 -9.38 -6.92 40.84
C LEU A 611 -10.12 -8.09 40.21
N LEU A 612 -9.41 -9.18 39.90
CA LEU A 612 -9.99 -10.41 39.34
C LEU A 612 -10.98 -11.10 40.29
N ALA A 613 -10.70 -11.10 41.60
CA ALA A 613 -11.57 -11.72 42.61
C ALA A 613 -12.92 -10.99 42.73
N GLU A 614 -12.92 -9.66 42.64
CA GLU A 614 -14.15 -8.86 42.64
C GLU A 614 -14.95 -9.05 41.35
N ALA A 615 -14.25 -9.16 40.21
CA ALA A 615 -14.87 -9.40 38.90
C ALA A 615 -15.60 -10.75 38.85
N GLU A 616 -15.04 -11.79 39.46
CA GLU A 616 -15.65 -13.12 39.51
C GLU A 616 -16.99 -13.12 40.28
N GLU A 617 -17.10 -12.34 41.35
CA GLU A 617 -18.33 -12.26 42.15
C GLU A 617 -19.44 -11.52 41.39
N LEU A 618 -19.11 -10.41 40.72
CA LEU A 618 -20.04 -9.68 39.85
C LEU A 618 -20.55 -10.58 38.71
N PHE A 619 -19.66 -11.36 38.10
CA PHE A 619 -20.05 -12.33 37.07
C PHE A 619 -21.05 -13.38 37.59
N LYS A 620 -20.81 -13.96 38.76
CA LYS A 620 -21.73 -14.95 39.36
C LYS A 620 -23.13 -14.36 39.58
N GLN A 621 -23.21 -13.11 40.02
CA GLN A 621 -24.50 -12.41 40.19
C GLN A 621 -25.20 -12.18 38.84
N GLY A 622 -24.45 -11.75 37.81
CA GLY A 622 -24.98 -11.59 36.45
C GLY A 622 -25.57 -12.88 35.87
N VAL A 623 -24.89 -14.03 36.07
CA VAL A 623 -25.39 -15.34 35.62
C VAL A 623 -26.70 -15.73 36.31
N LEU A 624 -26.87 -15.41 37.60
CA LEU A 624 -28.11 -15.70 38.34
C LEU A 624 -29.29 -14.86 37.83
N LEU A 625 -29.06 -13.59 37.49
CA LEU A 625 -30.10 -12.70 36.96
C LEU A 625 -30.46 -13.00 35.50
N SER A 626 -29.48 -13.43 34.69
CA SER A 626 -29.69 -13.88 33.31
C SER A 626 -30.71 -15.03 33.18
N ARG A 627 -30.87 -15.85 34.23
CA ARG A 627 -31.83 -16.96 34.27
C ARG A 627 -33.26 -16.53 34.63
N LYS A 628 -33.47 -15.29 35.05
CA LYS A 628 -34.80 -14.73 35.37
C LYS A 628 -35.40 -14.08 34.13
N GLN A 629 -36.71 -14.21 33.98
CA GLN A 629 -37.44 -13.78 32.77
C GLN A 629 -37.32 -12.27 32.49
N ASP A 630 -37.19 -11.44 33.53
CA ASP A 630 -37.07 -9.97 33.43
C ASP A 630 -35.67 -9.42 33.84
N GLY A 631 -34.68 -10.28 34.06
CA GLY A 631 -33.37 -9.90 34.61
C GLY A 631 -32.29 -9.55 33.59
N ALA A 632 -32.61 -9.51 32.29
CA ALA A 632 -31.61 -9.41 31.22
C ALA A 632 -30.82 -8.10 31.23
N GLN A 633 -31.48 -6.97 31.52
CA GLN A 633 -30.84 -5.65 31.54
C GLN A 633 -29.91 -5.48 32.75
N GLU A 634 -30.30 -6.00 33.91
CA GLU A 634 -29.47 -6.02 35.13
C GLU A 634 -28.29 -6.99 34.99
N ALA A 635 -28.50 -8.14 34.33
CA ALA A 635 -27.43 -9.08 34.01
C ALA A 635 -26.41 -8.47 33.04
N TYR A 636 -26.87 -7.72 32.03
CA TYR A 636 -25.99 -6.99 31.12
C TYR A 636 -25.09 -6.00 31.89
N GLN A 637 -25.66 -5.22 32.82
CA GLN A 637 -24.89 -4.29 33.64
C GLN A 637 -23.81 -4.98 34.48
N LEU A 638 -24.16 -6.09 35.16
CA LEU A 638 -23.20 -6.84 35.98
C LEU A 638 -22.11 -7.51 35.15
N PHE A 639 -22.45 -8.06 33.97
CA PHE A 639 -21.44 -8.58 33.06
C PHE A 639 -20.54 -7.48 32.53
N HIS A 640 -21.08 -6.29 32.25
CA HIS A 640 -20.28 -5.15 31.82
C HIS A 640 -19.30 -4.69 32.91
N GLU A 641 -19.72 -4.63 34.17
CA GLU A 641 -18.82 -4.28 35.28
C GLU A 641 -17.72 -5.34 35.50
N ALA A 642 -18.07 -6.62 35.43
CA ALA A 642 -17.10 -7.72 35.51
C ALA A 642 -16.13 -7.73 34.31
N ALA A 643 -16.61 -7.37 33.11
CA ALA A 643 -15.81 -7.27 31.90
C ALA A 643 -14.76 -6.15 31.99
N ILE A 644 -15.11 -4.98 32.55
CA ILE A 644 -14.17 -3.87 32.79
C ILE A 644 -13.03 -4.30 33.73
N LYS A 645 -13.31 -5.20 34.66
CA LYS A 645 -12.34 -5.72 35.63
C LYS A 645 -11.53 -6.92 35.11
N GLY A 646 -11.61 -7.24 33.82
CA GLY A 646 -10.78 -8.28 33.17
C GLY A 646 -11.33 -9.71 33.31
N PHE A 647 -12.65 -9.89 33.40
CA PHE A 647 -13.25 -11.23 33.47
C PHE A 647 -13.78 -11.72 32.13
N SER A 648 -13.00 -12.58 31.46
CA SER A 648 -13.24 -13.06 30.10
C SER A 648 -14.61 -13.69 29.85
N ARG A 649 -15.14 -14.43 30.83
CA ARG A 649 -16.48 -15.03 30.71
C ARG A 649 -17.60 -14.00 30.73
N ALA A 650 -17.40 -12.86 31.40
CA ALA A 650 -18.37 -11.78 31.40
C ALA A 650 -18.42 -11.10 30.02
N LYS A 651 -17.25 -10.87 29.42
CA LYS A 651 -17.10 -10.41 28.02
C LYS A 651 -17.82 -11.37 27.05
N TYR A 652 -17.59 -12.68 27.15
CA TYR A 652 -18.31 -13.67 26.30
C TYR A 652 -19.83 -13.56 26.43
N ASN A 653 -20.33 -13.43 27.66
CA ASN A 653 -21.77 -13.29 27.90
C ASN A 653 -22.34 -11.97 27.37
N LEU A 654 -21.57 -10.88 27.39
CA LEU A 654 -21.97 -9.62 26.72
C LEU A 654 -22.08 -9.81 25.21
N GLY A 655 -21.18 -10.58 24.60
CA GLY A 655 -21.26 -10.94 23.19
C GLY A 655 -22.58 -11.62 22.85
N ILE A 656 -22.96 -12.61 23.67
CA ILE A 656 -24.24 -13.33 23.54
C ILE A 656 -25.44 -12.37 23.72
N LEU A 657 -25.40 -11.47 24.71
CA LEU A 657 -26.51 -10.56 24.98
C LEU A 657 -26.71 -9.54 23.84
N ASN A 658 -25.62 -8.97 23.31
CA ASN A 658 -25.66 -8.06 22.17
C ASN A 658 -26.12 -8.76 20.88
N PHE A 659 -25.69 -10.01 20.66
CA PHE A 659 -26.10 -10.80 19.52
C PHE A 659 -27.61 -11.06 19.51
N HIS A 660 -28.16 -11.43 20.67
CA HIS A 660 -29.60 -11.72 20.79
C HIS A 660 -30.48 -10.48 21.03
N GLY A 661 -29.89 -9.29 21.27
CA GLY A 661 -30.62 -8.11 21.71
C GLY A 661 -31.34 -8.31 23.05
N LYS A 662 -30.70 -9.00 24.01
CA LYS A 662 -31.27 -9.29 25.34
C LYS A 662 -30.78 -8.27 26.36
N GLY A 663 -31.68 -7.40 26.81
CA GLY A 663 -31.36 -6.32 27.76
C GLY A 663 -30.79 -5.05 27.11
N VAL A 664 -30.36 -5.15 25.85
CA VAL A 664 -29.91 -4.06 24.97
C VAL A 664 -30.39 -4.32 23.53
N PRO A 665 -30.45 -3.32 22.64
CA PRO A 665 -30.74 -3.55 21.21
C PRO A 665 -29.75 -4.55 20.59
N ARG A 666 -30.22 -5.34 19.62
CA ARG A 666 -29.35 -6.27 18.88
C ARG A 666 -28.28 -5.49 18.13
N ASN A 667 -27.02 -5.88 18.32
CA ASN A 667 -25.88 -5.28 17.64
C ASN A 667 -24.83 -6.37 17.37
N VAL A 668 -24.67 -6.74 16.10
CA VAL A 668 -23.75 -7.81 15.66
C VAL A 668 -22.29 -7.37 15.79
N ASP A 669 -21.99 -6.10 15.53
CA ASP A 669 -20.64 -5.54 15.68
C ASP A 669 -20.22 -5.45 17.14
N GLU A 670 -21.15 -5.10 18.04
CA GLU A 670 -20.88 -5.09 19.48
C GLU A 670 -20.79 -6.52 20.04
N ALA A 671 -21.57 -7.46 19.51
CA ALA A 671 -21.42 -8.87 19.84
C ALA A 671 -20.04 -9.40 19.45
N TYR A 672 -19.60 -9.09 18.23
CA TYR A 672 -18.28 -9.42 17.73
C TYR A 672 -17.19 -8.84 18.64
N TYR A 673 -17.26 -7.56 19.00
CA TYR A 673 -16.34 -6.91 19.94
C TYR A 673 -16.22 -7.66 21.27
N TRP A 674 -17.34 -8.00 21.90
CA TRP A 674 -17.29 -8.67 23.20
C TRP A 674 -16.82 -10.13 23.13
N PHE A 675 -17.10 -10.84 22.03
CA PHE A 675 -16.51 -12.15 21.76
C PHE A 675 -15.01 -12.06 21.53
N GLN A 676 -14.56 -11.00 20.87
CA GLN A 676 -13.16 -10.72 20.59
C GLN A 676 -12.38 -10.51 21.87
N GLU A 677 -12.83 -9.57 22.68
CA GLU A 677 -12.27 -9.25 23.99
C GLU A 677 -12.25 -10.44 24.95
N ALA A 678 -13.21 -11.37 24.82
CA ALA A 678 -13.23 -12.59 25.61
C ALA A 678 -12.23 -13.63 25.10
N ALA A 679 -12.14 -13.83 23.78
CA ALA A 679 -11.21 -14.78 23.17
C ALA A 679 -9.76 -14.39 23.44
N VAL A 680 -9.48 -13.09 23.36
CA VAL A 680 -8.22 -12.43 23.77
C VAL A 680 -7.75 -12.87 25.17
N GLU A 681 -8.67 -13.10 26.11
CA GLU A 681 -8.36 -13.52 27.48
C GLU A 681 -8.44 -15.06 27.67
N GLY A 682 -8.28 -15.82 26.57
CA GLY A 682 -8.28 -17.29 26.57
C GLY A 682 -9.66 -17.94 26.71
N ASN A 683 -10.75 -17.22 26.40
CA ASN A 683 -12.09 -17.80 26.43
C ASN A 683 -12.37 -18.64 25.17
N GLU A 684 -12.14 -19.94 25.28
CA GLU A 684 -12.41 -20.93 24.22
C GLU A 684 -13.82 -20.84 23.58
N PRO A 685 -14.93 -20.71 24.35
CA PRO A 685 -16.26 -20.46 23.77
C PRO A 685 -16.33 -19.20 22.91
N ALA A 686 -15.64 -18.13 23.30
CA ALA A 686 -15.61 -16.88 22.57
C ALA A 686 -14.80 -17.00 21.28
N ARG A 687 -13.65 -17.68 21.31
CA ARG A 687 -12.83 -17.97 20.12
C ARG A 687 -13.63 -18.72 19.06
N LYS A 688 -14.46 -19.69 19.47
CA LYS A 688 -15.37 -20.40 18.56
C LYS A 688 -16.51 -19.51 18.04
N ALA A 689 -17.05 -18.65 18.89
CA ALA A 689 -18.11 -17.72 18.49
C ALA A 689 -17.59 -16.65 17.51
N LEU A 690 -16.31 -16.26 17.59
CA LEU A 690 -15.66 -15.29 16.69
C LEU A 690 -15.64 -15.74 15.23
N ASP A 691 -15.22 -16.97 14.98
CA ASP A 691 -15.20 -17.57 13.64
C ASP A 691 -16.59 -17.48 12.97
N SER A 692 -17.62 -17.87 13.74
CA SER A 692 -19.01 -17.81 13.31
C SER A 692 -19.57 -16.39 13.19
N ILE A 693 -19.23 -15.47 14.10
CA ILE A 693 -19.75 -14.09 14.07
C ILE A 693 -19.08 -13.25 12.98
N LYS A 694 -17.82 -13.52 12.61
CA LYS A 694 -17.14 -12.91 11.45
C LYS A 694 -17.89 -13.27 10.16
N THR A 695 -18.24 -14.55 10.01
CA THR A 695 -19.11 -15.03 8.92
C THR A 695 -20.44 -14.28 8.90
N LEU A 696 -21.08 -14.04 10.04
CA LEU A 696 -22.37 -13.32 10.08
C LEU A 696 -22.25 -11.80 9.88
N ARG A 697 -21.08 -11.21 10.16
CA ARG A 697 -20.79 -9.76 10.06
C ARG A 697 -20.52 -9.30 8.62
N GLU A 698 -19.95 -10.14 7.77
CA GLU A 698 -19.37 -9.73 6.47
C GLU A 698 -20.37 -9.46 5.31
N SER A 699 -21.70 -9.46 5.48
CA SER A 699 -22.62 -9.22 4.34
C SER A 699 -23.74 -8.20 4.54
N GLU A 700 -23.57 -7.04 3.89
CA GLU A 700 -24.63 -6.41 3.09
C GLU A 700 -24.05 -5.74 1.82
N GLU A 701 -22.80 -5.27 1.86
CA GLU A 701 -22.17 -4.56 0.73
C GLU A 701 -21.30 -5.44 -0.18
N GLN A 702 -20.55 -6.41 0.34
CA GLN A 702 -19.77 -7.34 -0.48
C GLN A 702 -20.66 -8.30 -1.30
N PHE A 703 -21.81 -8.69 -0.76
CA PHE A 703 -22.77 -9.59 -1.42
C PHE A 703 -23.53 -8.92 -2.58
N LYS A 704 -23.74 -7.59 -2.52
CA LYS A 704 -24.37 -6.84 -3.63
C LYS A 704 -23.52 -6.83 -4.90
N ASN A 705 -22.21 -7.05 -4.79
CA ASN A 705 -21.25 -6.86 -5.88
C ASN A 705 -20.55 -8.16 -6.33
N SER A 706 -20.87 -9.32 -5.76
CA SER A 706 -20.40 -10.59 -6.32
C SER A 706 -21.16 -10.87 -7.62
N GLU A 707 -20.47 -10.82 -8.77
CA GLU A 707 -21.00 -11.13 -10.12
C GLU A 707 -21.64 -12.54 -10.27
N LYS A 708 -21.63 -13.36 -9.22
CA LYS A 708 -22.50 -14.51 -9.10
C LYS A 708 -23.71 -14.11 -8.27
N GLU A 709 -24.75 -13.58 -8.93
CA GLU A 709 -26.12 -13.89 -8.50
C GLU A 709 -26.22 -15.42 -8.47
N LEU A 710 -25.97 -16.00 -7.31
CA LEU A 710 -26.07 -17.44 -7.13
C LEU A 710 -27.55 -17.81 -7.36
N ASN A 711 -27.81 -18.88 -8.12
CA ASN A 711 -29.14 -19.31 -8.56
C ASN A 711 -30.13 -19.72 -7.44
N MET A 712 -29.96 -19.24 -6.20
CA MET A 712 -30.94 -19.35 -5.12
C MET A 712 -32.23 -18.54 -5.41
N VAL A 713 -32.15 -17.53 -6.28
CA VAL A 713 -33.26 -16.67 -6.75
C VAL A 713 -34.37 -17.45 -7.49
N GLN A 714 -34.18 -18.73 -7.82
CA GLN A 714 -35.22 -19.53 -8.48
C GLN A 714 -36.00 -20.45 -7.52
N MET A 715 -35.87 -20.24 -6.21
CA MET A 715 -36.59 -20.98 -5.17
C MET A 715 -37.79 -20.19 -4.62
N ASP A 716 -38.16 -19.07 -5.24
CA ASP A 716 -39.33 -18.23 -4.87
C ASP A 716 -40.66 -19.00 -4.84
N HIS A 717 -40.75 -20.17 -5.49
CA HIS A 717 -41.93 -21.03 -5.48
C HIS A 717 -42.03 -21.93 -4.24
N LEU A 718 -40.98 -22.02 -3.43
CA LEU A 718 -40.97 -22.80 -2.19
C LEU A 718 -41.69 -22.05 -1.07
N THR A 719 -42.35 -22.79 -0.17
CA THR A 719 -42.95 -22.19 1.03
C THR A 719 -41.87 -21.77 2.03
N GLU A 720 -42.20 -20.87 2.96
CA GLU A 720 -41.27 -20.45 4.02
C GLU A 720 -40.69 -21.64 4.80
N ASP A 721 -41.53 -22.62 5.18
CA ASP A 721 -41.07 -23.84 5.86
C ASP A 721 -40.08 -24.68 5.02
N GLN A 722 -40.21 -24.64 3.69
CA GLN A 722 -39.32 -25.36 2.77
C GLN A 722 -38.01 -24.60 2.59
N ARG A 723 -38.05 -23.27 2.50
CA ARG A 723 -36.85 -22.39 2.49
C ARG A 723 -36.08 -22.52 3.80
N PHE A 724 -36.77 -22.55 4.93
CA PHE A 724 -36.18 -22.77 6.25
C PHE A 724 -35.52 -24.14 6.38
N TRP A 725 -36.19 -25.20 5.91
CA TRP A 725 -35.60 -26.53 5.89
C TRP A 725 -34.35 -26.59 4.99
N TYR A 726 -34.38 -25.92 3.83
CA TYR A 726 -33.23 -25.85 2.92
C TYR A 726 -32.06 -25.07 3.53
N ALA A 727 -32.33 -23.95 4.20
CA ALA A 727 -31.32 -23.20 4.96
C ALA A 727 -30.66 -24.10 6.02
N LYS A 728 -31.45 -24.87 6.78
CA LYS A 728 -30.93 -25.86 7.74
C LYS A 728 -30.02 -26.90 7.09
N ALA A 729 -30.34 -27.37 5.88
CA ALA A 729 -29.53 -28.34 5.15
C ALA A 729 -28.18 -27.77 4.70
N ILE A 730 -28.18 -26.54 4.18
CA ILE A 730 -26.94 -25.82 3.81
C ILE A 730 -26.07 -25.64 5.05
N THR A 731 -26.63 -25.08 6.12
CA THR A 731 -25.88 -24.81 7.35
C THR A 731 -25.36 -26.11 7.96
N LYS A 732 -26.11 -27.22 7.89
CA LYS A 732 -25.64 -28.51 8.41
C LYS A 732 -24.44 -29.06 7.63
N ILE A 733 -24.44 -28.95 6.30
CA ILE A 733 -23.31 -29.38 5.47
C ILE A 733 -22.08 -28.51 5.72
N ILE A 734 -22.24 -27.18 5.78
CA ILE A 734 -21.09 -26.29 5.97
C ILE A 734 -20.50 -26.42 7.37
N LEU A 735 -21.30 -26.70 8.40
CA LEU A 735 -20.80 -26.91 9.76
C LEU A 735 -20.25 -28.33 9.99
N ALA A 736 -20.18 -29.18 8.96
CA ALA A 736 -19.78 -30.59 9.05
C ALA A 736 -18.36 -30.78 9.57
N ASP A 737 -17.41 -30.09 8.93
CA ASP A 737 -15.97 -30.18 9.18
C ASP A 737 -15.50 -29.30 10.35
N GLY A 738 -16.43 -28.50 10.91
CA GLY A 738 -16.20 -27.58 12.02
C GLY A 738 -15.51 -26.27 11.63
N ARG A 739 -15.29 -26.00 10.35
CA ARG A 739 -14.68 -24.77 9.80
C ARG A 739 -15.64 -24.09 8.83
N ILE A 740 -15.37 -22.84 8.47
CA ILE A 740 -16.16 -22.11 7.46
C ILE A 740 -15.16 -21.41 6.54
N ASP A 741 -14.93 -21.95 5.34
CA ASP A 741 -14.08 -21.33 4.32
C ASP A 741 -14.74 -20.05 3.77
N LEU A 742 -13.92 -19.09 3.33
CA LEU A 742 -14.33 -17.87 2.61
C LEU A 742 -15.38 -18.15 1.52
N TYR A 743 -15.24 -19.24 0.76
CA TYR A 743 -16.20 -19.58 -0.28
C TYR A 743 -17.53 -20.14 0.26
N GLU A 744 -17.51 -20.76 1.43
CA GLU A 744 -18.70 -21.31 2.11
C GLU A 744 -19.56 -20.22 2.75
N ARG A 745 -18.93 -19.12 3.19
CA ARG A 745 -19.61 -17.94 3.74
C ARG A 745 -20.71 -17.41 2.81
N VAL A 746 -20.43 -17.40 1.51
CA VAL A 746 -21.40 -16.95 0.49
C VAL A 746 -22.69 -17.78 0.52
N TYR A 747 -22.59 -19.08 0.75
CA TYR A 747 -23.75 -19.97 0.82
C TYR A 747 -24.51 -19.84 2.15
N LEU A 748 -23.81 -19.58 3.25
CA LEU A 748 -24.46 -19.27 4.55
C LEU A 748 -25.26 -17.96 4.47
N HIS A 749 -24.70 -16.92 3.87
CA HIS A 749 -25.44 -15.67 3.65
C HIS A 749 -26.63 -15.86 2.72
N GLY A 750 -26.46 -16.62 1.64
CA GLY A 750 -27.58 -17.01 0.77
C GLY A 750 -28.68 -17.74 1.55
N ALA A 751 -28.31 -18.70 2.41
CA ALA A 751 -29.25 -19.45 3.25
C ALA A 751 -30.02 -18.57 4.25
N ILE A 752 -29.40 -17.49 4.75
CA ILE A 752 -30.07 -16.52 5.63
C ILE A 752 -31.00 -15.61 4.80
N HIS A 753 -30.56 -15.16 3.63
CA HIS A 753 -31.28 -14.18 2.81
C HIS A 753 -32.55 -14.74 2.15
N ILE A 754 -32.64 -16.06 1.96
CA ILE A 754 -33.87 -16.70 1.44
C ILE A 754 -35.03 -16.74 2.44
N LEU A 755 -34.79 -16.43 3.73
CA LEU A 755 -35.78 -16.49 4.79
C LEU A 755 -36.46 -15.14 4.97
N GLU A 756 -37.78 -15.15 5.11
CA GLU A 756 -38.59 -13.96 5.37
C GLU A 756 -39.00 -13.85 6.85
N ASP A 757 -39.09 -14.98 7.55
CA ASP A 757 -39.44 -15.02 8.98
C ASP A 757 -38.21 -14.69 9.87
N PRO A 758 -38.25 -13.61 10.66
CA PRO A 758 -37.17 -13.24 11.58
C PRO A 758 -36.82 -14.32 12.61
N ASP A 759 -37.79 -15.15 13.02
CA ASP A 759 -37.55 -16.23 13.98
C ASP A 759 -36.74 -17.37 13.34
N HIS A 760 -37.00 -17.66 12.06
CA HIS A 760 -36.22 -18.64 11.27
C HIS A 760 -34.79 -18.16 11.02
N VAL A 761 -34.63 -16.89 10.62
CA VAL A 761 -33.30 -16.26 10.47
C VAL A 761 -32.51 -16.40 11.76
N ARG A 762 -33.13 -16.06 12.89
CA ARG A 762 -32.48 -16.14 14.19
C ARG A 762 -32.06 -17.56 14.57
N GLU A 763 -32.85 -18.58 14.27
CA GLU A 763 -32.48 -19.98 14.57
C GLU A 763 -31.26 -20.44 13.77
N ILE A 764 -31.15 -20.04 12.50
CA ILE A 764 -29.98 -20.33 11.66
C ILE A 764 -28.75 -19.59 12.17
N GLU A 765 -28.87 -18.29 12.43
CA GLU A 765 -27.78 -17.47 12.98
C GLU A 765 -27.30 -18.00 14.34
N GLU A 766 -28.21 -18.44 15.22
CA GLU A 766 -27.87 -19.06 16.51
C GLU A 766 -27.14 -20.40 16.33
N SER A 767 -27.52 -21.18 15.32
CA SER A 767 -26.89 -22.47 15.03
C SER A 767 -25.48 -22.29 14.48
N ILE A 768 -25.28 -21.29 13.62
CA ILE A 768 -23.96 -20.87 13.12
C ILE A 768 -23.09 -20.38 14.27
N LEU A 769 -23.60 -19.44 15.08
CA LEU A 769 -22.85 -18.82 16.18
C LEU A 769 -22.37 -19.84 17.22
N LEU A 770 -23.23 -20.78 17.60
CA LEU A 770 -22.96 -21.72 18.67
C LEU A 770 -22.47 -23.09 18.19
N LYS A 771 -22.27 -23.28 16.88
CA LYS A 771 -21.97 -24.55 16.22
C LYS A 771 -22.85 -25.69 16.76
N ARG A 772 -24.15 -25.43 16.87
CA ARG A 772 -25.13 -26.40 17.42
C ARG A 772 -25.52 -27.42 16.36
N GLU A 773 -25.76 -28.65 16.81
CA GLU A 773 -26.26 -29.71 15.94
C GLU A 773 -27.66 -29.34 15.40
N ILE A 774 -27.78 -29.24 14.08
CA ILE A 774 -29.01 -28.85 13.41
C ILE A 774 -29.88 -30.09 13.18
N ASN A 775 -31.07 -30.07 13.79
CA ASN A 775 -32.11 -31.06 13.53
C ASN A 775 -32.93 -30.62 12.31
N LEU A 776 -32.76 -31.36 11.20
CA LEU A 776 -33.45 -31.08 9.94
C LEU A 776 -34.96 -31.30 10.01
N GLY A 777 -35.43 -32.31 10.75
CA GLY A 777 -36.81 -32.78 10.63
C GLY A 777 -37.17 -33.27 9.21
N ASN A 778 -38.45 -33.56 8.98
CA ASN A 778 -38.96 -33.99 7.67
C ASN A 778 -39.56 -32.81 6.91
N VAL A 779 -39.30 -32.71 5.61
CA VAL A 779 -39.93 -31.74 4.71
C VAL A 779 -40.95 -32.42 3.81
N PHE A 780 -42.14 -31.83 3.67
CA PHE A 780 -43.22 -32.36 2.82
C PHE A 780 -43.51 -31.41 1.65
N GLY A 781 -43.93 -31.97 0.52
CA GLY A 781 -44.40 -31.18 -0.64
C GLY A 781 -43.34 -30.68 -1.61
N LEU A 782 -42.08 -31.15 -1.51
CA LEU A 782 -41.07 -30.93 -2.55
C LEU A 782 -41.33 -31.83 -3.76
N SER A 783 -41.18 -31.31 -4.98
CA SER A 783 -41.26 -32.13 -6.19
C SER A 783 -39.96 -32.94 -6.39
N ASP A 784 -40.03 -34.07 -7.11
CA ASP A 784 -38.83 -34.87 -7.45
C ASP A 784 -37.74 -34.01 -8.12
N LYS A 785 -38.13 -32.99 -8.87
CA LYS A 785 -37.22 -32.05 -9.54
C LYS A 785 -36.53 -31.10 -8.55
N ASP A 786 -37.26 -30.62 -7.54
CA ASP A 786 -36.69 -29.76 -6.49
C ASP A 786 -35.74 -30.57 -5.60
N GLN A 787 -36.10 -31.82 -5.29
CA GLN A 787 -35.23 -32.75 -4.54
C GLN A 787 -33.90 -33.02 -5.26
N GLU A 788 -33.93 -33.28 -6.58
CA GLU A 788 -32.71 -33.50 -7.37
C GLU A 788 -31.87 -32.21 -7.46
N ARG A 789 -32.53 -31.05 -7.57
CA ARG A 789 -31.85 -29.74 -7.59
C ARG A 789 -31.14 -29.45 -6.27
N ILE A 790 -31.83 -29.59 -5.14
CA ILE A 790 -31.27 -29.37 -3.80
C ILE A 790 -30.05 -30.28 -3.58
N LEU A 791 -30.15 -31.57 -3.91
CA LEU A 791 -29.02 -32.49 -3.77
C LEU A 791 -27.80 -32.08 -4.61
N ASN A 792 -28.02 -31.60 -5.83
CA ASN A 792 -26.92 -31.17 -6.69
C ASN A 792 -26.26 -29.89 -6.16
N GLU A 793 -27.06 -28.91 -5.71
CA GLU A 793 -26.55 -27.67 -5.10
C GLU A 793 -25.75 -27.97 -3.82
N LEU A 794 -26.23 -28.88 -2.96
CA LEU A 794 -25.53 -29.28 -1.75
C LEU A 794 -24.19 -30.01 -2.03
N VAL A 795 -24.10 -30.79 -3.11
CA VAL A 795 -22.81 -31.35 -3.56
C VAL A 795 -21.91 -30.29 -4.17
N GLU A 796 -22.45 -29.25 -4.81
CA GLU A 796 -21.61 -28.13 -5.21
C GLU A 796 -20.99 -27.44 -4.01
N ILE A 797 -21.77 -27.21 -2.94
CA ILE A 797 -21.30 -26.62 -1.69
C ILE A 797 -20.23 -27.49 -1.04
N ALA A 798 -20.51 -28.78 -0.79
CA ALA A 798 -19.61 -29.74 -0.16
C ALA A 798 -18.39 -30.15 -1.02
N THR A 799 -18.12 -29.45 -2.13
CA THR A 799 -16.93 -29.70 -2.98
C THR A 799 -16.16 -28.42 -3.29
N VAL A 800 -16.53 -27.31 -2.66
CA VAL A 800 -15.98 -25.97 -2.91
C VAL A 800 -14.54 -25.84 -2.44
N ASP A 801 -14.25 -26.39 -1.27
CA ASP A 801 -12.92 -26.48 -0.65
C ASP A 801 -11.98 -27.48 -1.36
N ARG A 802 -12.51 -28.21 -2.37
CA ARG A 802 -11.84 -29.27 -3.13
C ARG A 802 -11.54 -30.51 -2.29
N ASP A 803 -12.18 -30.67 -1.15
CA ASP A 803 -12.32 -31.93 -0.45
C ASP A 803 -13.75 -32.48 -0.65
N PHE A 804 -13.96 -33.76 -0.34
CA PHE A 804 -15.31 -34.33 -0.21
C PHE A 804 -15.26 -35.58 0.64
N ASP A 805 -15.35 -35.38 1.95
CA ASP A 805 -14.96 -36.39 2.92
C ASP A 805 -16.10 -37.40 3.24
N ILE A 806 -15.83 -38.32 4.16
CA ILE A 806 -16.83 -39.34 4.54
C ILE A 806 -17.97 -38.73 5.34
N GLU A 807 -17.71 -37.70 6.16
CA GLU A 807 -18.69 -37.07 7.03
C GLU A 807 -19.71 -36.26 6.21
N GLU A 808 -19.24 -35.50 5.20
CA GLU A 808 -20.08 -34.78 4.25
C GLU A 808 -20.91 -35.73 3.39
N GLN A 809 -20.33 -36.87 2.97
CA GLN A 809 -21.06 -37.93 2.26
C GLN A 809 -22.17 -38.52 3.14
N GLU A 810 -21.92 -38.73 4.43
CA GLU A 810 -22.92 -39.21 5.38
C GLU A 810 -24.01 -38.16 5.64
N MET A 811 -23.66 -36.89 5.74
CA MET A 811 -24.62 -35.78 5.87
C MET A 811 -25.50 -35.62 4.62
N LEU A 812 -24.94 -35.72 3.41
CA LEU A 812 -25.73 -35.75 2.18
C LEU A 812 -26.69 -36.94 2.13
N ARG A 813 -26.31 -38.10 2.68
CA ARG A 813 -27.22 -39.24 2.81
C ARG A 813 -28.33 -38.96 3.82
N GLU A 814 -28.01 -38.34 4.94
CA GLU A 814 -28.99 -37.95 5.97
C GLU A 814 -30.01 -36.97 5.39
N ILE A 815 -29.53 -35.89 4.77
CA ILE A 815 -30.34 -34.85 4.12
C ILE A 815 -31.21 -35.45 3.01
N GLY A 816 -30.62 -36.28 2.15
CA GLY A 816 -31.34 -36.96 1.08
C GLY A 816 -32.47 -37.86 1.59
N ASN A 817 -32.23 -38.58 2.69
CA ASN A 817 -33.27 -39.41 3.32
C ASN A 817 -34.38 -38.56 3.97
N ALA A 818 -34.03 -37.44 4.61
CA ALA A 818 -34.98 -36.51 5.23
C ALA A 818 -35.90 -35.80 4.21
N MET A 819 -35.42 -35.59 2.97
CA MET A 819 -36.25 -35.10 1.85
C MET A 819 -37.18 -36.16 1.25
N GLY A 820 -36.90 -37.45 1.47
CA GLY A 820 -37.59 -38.56 0.81
C GLY A 820 -37.02 -38.95 -0.56
N SER A 821 -35.80 -38.52 -0.89
CA SER A 821 -35.13 -38.85 -2.15
C SER A 821 -34.79 -40.34 -2.26
N SER A 822 -34.82 -40.90 -3.47
CA SER A 822 -34.47 -42.31 -3.65
C SER A 822 -32.99 -42.57 -3.37
N ARG A 823 -32.66 -43.71 -2.72
CA ARG A 823 -31.26 -44.11 -2.46
C ARG A 823 -30.37 -44.10 -3.71
N LYS A 824 -30.95 -44.39 -4.88
CA LYS A 824 -30.25 -44.37 -6.16
C LYS A 824 -29.87 -42.95 -6.60
N SER A 825 -30.74 -41.97 -6.35
CA SER A 825 -30.46 -40.56 -6.63
C SER A 825 -29.38 -40.02 -5.71
N ILE A 826 -29.48 -40.29 -4.42
CA ILE A 826 -28.51 -39.85 -3.41
C ILE A 826 -27.10 -40.37 -3.75
N GLN A 827 -26.98 -41.67 -4.04
CA GLN A 827 -25.67 -42.26 -4.39
C GLN A 827 -25.11 -41.70 -5.70
N LYS A 828 -25.97 -41.45 -6.71
CA LYS A 828 -25.55 -40.84 -7.97
C LYS A 828 -24.94 -39.45 -7.75
N THR A 829 -25.53 -38.63 -6.88
CA THR A 829 -25.04 -37.28 -6.58
C THR A 829 -23.72 -37.31 -5.80
N ILE A 830 -23.57 -38.24 -4.85
CA ILE A 830 -22.29 -38.48 -4.15
C ILE A 830 -21.19 -38.90 -5.12
N ASP A 831 -21.49 -39.81 -6.04
CA ASP A 831 -20.51 -40.26 -7.05
C ASP A 831 -20.08 -39.11 -7.99
N GLN A 832 -20.97 -38.15 -8.26
CA GLN A 832 -20.66 -36.95 -9.03
C GLN A 832 -19.72 -36.01 -8.25
N GLY A 833 -19.94 -35.79 -6.96
CA GLY A 833 -19.06 -34.99 -6.10
C GLY A 833 -17.64 -35.57 -6.05
N LEU A 834 -17.52 -36.88 -5.82
CA LEU A 834 -16.23 -37.59 -5.80
C LEU A 834 -15.48 -37.48 -7.13
N GLU A 835 -16.17 -37.56 -8.27
CA GLU A 835 -15.53 -37.41 -9.58
C GLU A 835 -15.07 -35.97 -9.82
N LYS A 836 -15.83 -34.98 -9.33
CA LYS A 836 -15.50 -33.55 -9.42
C LYS A 836 -14.21 -33.25 -8.64
N VAL A 837 -14.10 -33.71 -7.40
CA VAL A 837 -12.87 -33.59 -6.59
C VAL A 837 -11.67 -34.26 -7.25
N ARG A 838 -11.84 -35.47 -7.80
CA ARG A 838 -10.76 -36.15 -8.57
C ARG A 838 -10.29 -35.37 -9.79
N GLN A 839 -11.18 -34.64 -10.46
CA GLN A 839 -10.80 -33.80 -11.61
C GLN A 839 -10.00 -32.57 -11.17
N TYR A 840 -10.34 -32.00 -10.01
CA TYR A 840 -9.55 -30.93 -9.41
C TYR A 840 -8.16 -31.41 -8.97
N GLN A 841 -8.05 -32.58 -8.33
CA GLN A 841 -6.76 -33.14 -7.88
C GLN A 841 -5.82 -33.57 -9.02
N LYS A 842 -6.31 -33.69 -10.26
CA LYS A 842 -5.51 -34.04 -11.45
C LYS A 842 -5.03 -32.84 -12.26
N ARG A 843 -5.56 -31.64 -11.99
CA ARG A 843 -5.15 -30.38 -12.61
C ARG A 843 -4.17 -29.67 -11.70
#